data_AF-A0A8D9LQS2-F1
#
_entry.id   AF-A0A8D9LQS2-F1
#
_cell.length_a   1.000
_cell.length_b   1.000
_cell.length_c   1.000
_cell.angle_alpha   90.00
_cell.angle_beta   90.00
_cell.angle_gamma   90.00
#
_symmetry.space_group_name_H-M   'P 1'
#
loop_
_entity.id
_entity.type
_entity.pdbx_description
1 polymer ?
#
loop_
_entity_poly.entity_id
_entity_poly.type
_entity_poly.pdbx_seq_one_letter_code
_entity_poly.pdbx_strand_id
1 'polypeptide(L)'
;MAYKSLDSITRSDLKALGISDDVSYKLLRDLQDIIRNHGSATPPPERWIEISRRILHPDLPFSFHQMMYYGCYKDFGPDPPAWLPDPKVASLTNVGGLLERRGREFLGDDSYKDPISSFSSFQDFSVSNPEVYWRSILDELNILFSVPPKCVLEKDTSGDNPGGSWLPGAYLNPARSCLSSGSKRRSDDDVVIRWRNEGSDDLAVNNMTLLELRSQVWLAAHALNALDLEEESAIAIDMPMNVESVIIYLAIVLAGHVVVSIADSFSPREISTRLKISKAKAVFTQDEIIRGDKSIPLYRRVVDAEAPLAIVIPARGSFVRMNLRENDLSWNEFLGKAGNMRGVEYIAVEKPAGACTNILFSSGTTGDPKAIPWTNISPLKSAADAWCHLDVHQGDVVAWPTNLGWMMGPWLVYASLINGACMALYNGSPLGPAFAKFVQDAEVTMLGVIPSIVRTWQNSNSTSGYDWSRIRCFGSTGEASNVDEYLWLMSRAHYKPVIEYCGGTEIGGSFVTGSLLQPQSLAAFSTATMGCKLFILGEDGNPLPPEAEGVGELALYPHVFGGSSTLLNGNHYNVYFKGMPTFQGQILRRHGDLFERTSKGYYRAHGRADDTMNLGGIKVGSIEIERVCNSVDDSVLETAAIGVPPPSGGPEQLVIAVVLKNPELRNHDMNLLKKSFNSEIQKKLNPLFKVSSVVTLPSLPRTATNKVMRRVLRQQLTQTGLNYLLRNQNQSLSLSRNVSRTFKPLRCSSADSPYGGNVPTFPRTRVWDPYKRLGISPYASEEEIWASRNFLLEQYAGHERSQESIEGAFEKLLMSSFVKRKKTKINLKTRLKKKVEESPPWLKALLDFVEMPPMDTVFRRLFLFAFMGGWSIMNSAEGGPAFQVAVSLAACVYFLNEKTKSLGRACLIGFGALTVGWFCGSLVIPMIPTAFINPTWTLELLTSLVAYVFLFLSCTFLK
;
A
#
# COMPACT_ATOMS: atom_id res chain seq x y z
N MET A 1 -17.15 21.77 -15.23
CA MET A 1 -17.96 23.01 -15.27
C MET A 1 -17.59 23.83 -14.05
N ALA A 2 -17.43 25.15 -14.17
CA ALA A 2 -17.32 26.01 -12.99
C ALA A 2 -18.72 26.11 -12.35
N TYR A 3 -18.86 25.75 -11.07
CA TYR A 3 -20.13 25.83 -10.37
C TYR A 3 -20.49 27.30 -10.07
N LYS A 4 -21.78 27.64 -10.16
CA LYS A 4 -22.30 28.96 -9.80
C LYS A 4 -22.25 29.13 -8.27
N SER A 5 -22.08 30.36 -7.79
CA SER A 5 -22.33 30.65 -6.37
C SER A 5 -23.81 30.46 -6.06
N LEU A 6 -24.15 30.16 -4.80
CA LEU A 6 -25.52 29.87 -4.39
C LEU A 6 -26.52 30.97 -4.78
N ASP A 7 -26.12 32.24 -4.66
CA ASP A 7 -26.97 33.40 -4.98
C ASP A 7 -27.29 33.54 -6.49
N SER A 8 -26.51 32.87 -7.34
CA SER A 8 -26.66 32.90 -8.80
C SER A 8 -27.45 31.70 -9.34
N ILE A 9 -27.95 30.83 -8.46
CA ILE A 9 -28.73 29.66 -8.87
C ILE A 9 -30.16 30.08 -9.19
N THR A 10 -30.61 29.72 -10.39
CA THR A 10 -31.93 30.08 -10.91
C THR A 10 -32.84 28.87 -11.03
N ARG A 11 -34.15 29.10 -11.15
CA ARG A 11 -35.13 28.04 -11.42
C ARG A 11 -34.82 27.27 -12.71
N SER A 12 -34.32 27.96 -13.74
CA SER A 12 -33.87 27.33 -14.98
C SER A 12 -32.70 26.36 -14.77
N ASP A 13 -31.79 26.67 -13.84
CA ASP A 13 -30.69 25.77 -13.52
C ASP A 13 -31.21 24.47 -12.88
N LEU A 14 -32.18 24.57 -11.96
CA LEU A 14 -32.80 23.39 -11.32
C LEU A 14 -33.55 22.50 -12.32
N LYS A 15 -34.30 23.11 -13.24
CA LYS A 15 -34.97 22.39 -14.33
C LYS A 15 -33.99 21.67 -15.24
N ALA A 16 -32.84 22.27 -15.52
CA ALA A 16 -31.81 21.65 -16.35
C ALA A 16 -31.21 20.38 -15.71
N LEU A 17 -31.35 20.22 -14.39
CA LEU A 17 -30.98 19.00 -13.66
C LEU A 17 -32.08 17.92 -13.65
N GLY A 18 -33.23 18.16 -14.30
CA GLY A 18 -34.36 17.23 -14.32
C GLY A 18 -35.30 17.34 -13.10
N ILE A 19 -35.20 18.41 -12.30
CA ILE A 19 -36.09 18.65 -11.17
C ILE A 19 -37.41 19.27 -11.67
N SER A 20 -38.54 18.75 -11.19
CA SER A 20 -39.87 19.24 -11.58
C SER A 20 -40.09 20.71 -11.20
N ASP A 21 -41.04 21.36 -11.87
CA ASP A 21 -41.27 22.80 -11.75
C ASP A 21 -41.68 23.23 -10.33
N ASP A 22 -42.54 22.43 -9.69
CA ASP A 22 -43.05 22.65 -8.33
C ASP A 22 -41.95 22.44 -7.28
N VAL A 23 -41.17 21.36 -7.43
CA VAL A 23 -40.05 21.05 -6.53
C VAL A 23 -38.96 22.11 -6.67
N SER A 24 -38.65 22.55 -7.90
CA SER A 24 -37.69 23.61 -8.17
C SER A 24 -38.07 24.93 -7.49
N TYR A 25 -39.36 25.29 -7.48
CA TYR A 25 -39.82 26.50 -6.79
C TYR A 25 -39.59 26.41 -5.28
N LYS A 26 -39.96 25.28 -4.67
CA LYS A 26 -39.76 25.04 -3.24
C LYS A 26 -38.28 25.08 -2.86
N LEU A 27 -37.43 24.33 -3.57
CA LEU A 27 -35.99 24.27 -3.30
C LEU A 27 -35.32 25.63 -3.43
N LEU A 28 -35.69 26.42 -4.45
CA LEU A 28 -35.13 27.75 -4.63
C LEU A 28 -35.55 28.71 -3.51
N ARG A 29 -36.81 28.68 -3.08
CA ARG A 29 -37.30 29.48 -1.96
C ARG A 29 -36.55 29.10 -0.67
N ASP A 30 -36.45 27.81 -0.38
CA ASP A 30 -35.78 27.32 0.83
C ASP A 30 -34.28 27.69 0.81
N LEU A 31 -33.62 27.65 -0.37
CA LEU A 31 -32.25 28.13 -0.56
C LEU A 31 -32.12 29.64 -0.32
N GLN A 32 -33.03 30.45 -0.85
CA GLN A 32 -33.05 31.90 -0.64
C GLN A 32 -33.27 32.26 0.83
N ASP A 33 -34.07 31.49 1.56
CA ASP A 33 -34.28 31.69 2.99
C ASP A 33 -33.00 31.35 3.79
N ILE A 34 -32.27 30.29 3.43
CA ILE A 34 -30.96 29.99 4.02
C ILE A 34 -29.97 31.11 3.70
N ILE A 35 -29.88 31.57 2.46
CA ILE A 35 -29.00 32.69 2.06
C ILE A 35 -29.36 33.97 2.82
N ARG A 36 -30.64 34.24 3.08
CA ARG A 36 -31.06 35.43 3.83
C ARG A 36 -30.65 35.37 5.29
N ASN A 37 -30.79 34.20 5.91
CA ASN A 37 -30.53 34.00 7.34
C ASN A 37 -29.05 33.67 7.64
N HIS A 38 -28.36 33.05 6.69
CA HIS A 38 -26.98 32.57 6.77
C HIS A 38 -26.16 33.04 5.55
N GLY A 39 -26.32 34.31 5.19
CA GLY A 39 -25.76 34.92 3.97
C GLY A 39 -24.25 35.12 4.01
N SER A 40 -23.73 36.05 3.22
CA SER A 40 -22.29 36.27 3.00
C SER A 40 -21.46 36.47 4.27
N ALA A 41 -22.05 36.92 5.37
CA ALA A 41 -21.39 37.09 6.67
C ALA A 41 -21.18 35.76 7.44
N THR A 42 -21.98 34.72 7.16
CA THR A 42 -21.86 33.41 7.79
C THR A 42 -20.75 32.59 7.11
N PRO A 43 -19.86 31.94 7.86
CA PRO A 43 -18.84 31.07 7.29
C PRO A 43 -19.47 29.98 6.40
N PRO A 44 -18.90 29.68 5.21
CA PRO A 44 -19.40 28.63 4.33
C PRO A 44 -19.69 27.28 5.00
N PRO A 45 -18.89 26.81 5.99
CA PRO A 45 -19.18 25.56 6.68
C PRO A 45 -20.49 25.53 7.47
N GLU A 46 -20.85 26.63 8.14
CA GLU A 46 -22.13 26.74 8.85
C GLU A 46 -23.31 26.79 7.87
N ARG A 47 -23.15 27.51 6.75
CA ARG A 47 -24.15 27.55 5.69
C ARG A 47 -24.37 26.16 5.07
N TRP A 48 -23.31 25.39 4.88
CA TRP A 48 -23.38 24.03 4.36
C TRP A 48 -24.18 23.08 5.27
N ILE A 49 -24.09 23.22 6.60
CA ILE A 49 -24.91 22.45 7.55
C ILE A 49 -26.40 22.69 7.29
N GLU A 50 -26.82 23.95 7.14
CA GLU A 50 -28.23 24.28 6.89
C GLU A 50 -28.72 23.71 5.56
N ILE A 51 -27.93 23.81 4.50
CA ILE A 51 -28.26 23.25 3.18
C ILE A 51 -28.40 21.74 3.26
N SER A 52 -27.39 21.05 3.82
CA SER A 52 -27.38 19.59 3.90
C SER A 52 -28.49 19.00 4.76
N ARG A 53 -28.92 19.71 5.82
CA ARG A 53 -30.01 19.28 6.71
C ARG A 53 -31.41 19.60 6.19
N ARG A 54 -31.60 20.77 5.54
CA ARG A 54 -32.95 21.29 5.22
C ARG A 54 -33.36 21.13 3.77
N ILE A 55 -32.39 21.09 2.85
CA ILE A 55 -32.66 21.09 1.41
C ILE A 55 -32.35 19.72 0.80
N LEU A 56 -31.25 19.08 1.20
CA LEU A 56 -30.75 17.90 0.52
C LEU A 56 -31.38 16.60 1.06
N HIS A 57 -31.78 15.71 0.15
CA HIS A 57 -32.36 14.40 0.43
C HIS A 57 -31.91 13.39 -0.64
N PRO A 58 -31.73 12.09 -0.32
CA PRO A 58 -31.32 11.05 -1.27
C PRO A 58 -32.09 10.96 -2.60
N ASP A 59 -33.33 11.44 -2.66
CA ASP A 59 -34.19 11.37 -3.86
C ASP A 59 -33.90 12.47 -4.89
N LEU A 60 -33.10 13.48 -4.54
CA LEU A 60 -32.74 14.55 -5.45
C LEU A 60 -31.61 14.10 -6.40
N PRO A 61 -31.55 14.64 -7.64
CA PRO A 61 -30.48 14.31 -8.57
C PRO A 61 -29.11 14.68 -7.99
N PHE A 62 -28.12 13.78 -8.04
CA PHE A 62 -26.79 14.02 -7.47
C PHE A 62 -26.10 15.30 -8.00
N SER A 63 -26.36 15.68 -9.24
CA SER A 63 -25.90 16.94 -9.82
C SER A 63 -26.37 18.18 -9.06
N PHE A 64 -27.53 18.11 -8.39
CA PHE A 64 -28.03 19.16 -7.50
C PHE A 64 -27.23 19.22 -6.19
N HIS A 65 -26.88 18.05 -5.63
CA HIS A 65 -26.01 17.97 -4.46
C HIS A 65 -24.62 18.59 -4.74
N GLN A 66 -24.04 18.29 -5.90
CA GLN A 66 -22.78 18.91 -6.35
C GLN A 66 -22.94 20.43 -6.50
N MET A 67 -24.03 20.88 -7.14
CA MET A 67 -24.31 22.31 -7.31
C MET A 67 -24.38 23.05 -5.98
N MET A 68 -25.05 22.47 -4.97
CA MET A 68 -25.11 23.07 -3.63
C MET A 68 -23.75 23.08 -2.93
N TYR A 69 -23.03 21.95 -2.94
CA TYR A 69 -21.75 21.84 -2.23
C TYR A 69 -20.69 22.77 -2.81
N TYR A 70 -20.41 22.65 -4.12
CA TYR A 70 -19.39 23.45 -4.77
C TYR A 70 -19.80 24.93 -4.90
N GLY A 71 -21.10 25.21 -4.99
CA GLY A 71 -21.60 26.59 -4.95
C GLY A 71 -21.45 27.24 -3.58
N CYS A 72 -21.59 26.48 -2.49
CA CYS A 72 -21.37 26.94 -1.12
C CYS A 72 -19.90 27.26 -0.84
N TYR A 73 -18.99 26.43 -1.34
CA TYR A 73 -17.55 26.52 -1.09
C TYR A 73 -16.73 27.14 -2.21
N LYS A 74 -17.37 27.78 -3.19
CA LYS A 74 -16.72 28.32 -4.40
C LYS A 74 -15.46 29.13 -4.11
N ASP A 75 -15.46 29.92 -3.04
CA ASP A 75 -14.39 30.84 -2.65
C ASP A 75 -13.67 30.43 -1.35
N PHE A 76 -13.83 29.19 -0.87
CA PHE A 76 -13.30 28.73 0.44
C PHE A 76 -11.82 28.31 0.42
N GLY A 77 -11.24 28.12 -0.77
CA GLY A 77 -9.91 27.55 -0.94
C GLY A 77 -9.89 26.02 -0.77
N PRO A 78 -8.70 25.41 -0.57
CA PRO A 78 -8.57 23.96 -0.51
C PRO A 78 -9.26 23.36 0.73
N ASP A 79 -9.61 22.07 0.64
CA ASP A 79 -10.15 21.27 1.74
C ASP A 79 -11.42 21.86 2.40
N PRO A 80 -12.50 22.10 1.62
CA PRO A 80 -13.80 22.39 2.21
C PRO A 80 -14.31 21.21 3.05
N PRO A 81 -14.78 21.43 4.28
CA PRO A 81 -15.35 20.36 5.09
C PRO A 81 -16.72 19.95 4.53
N ALA A 82 -16.89 18.66 4.28
CA ALA A 82 -18.19 18.10 3.90
C ALA A 82 -19.04 17.72 5.11
N TRP A 83 -18.42 17.54 6.27
CA TRP A 83 -19.11 17.26 7.52
C TRP A 83 -18.43 17.98 8.68
N LEU A 84 -19.24 18.40 9.65
CA LEU A 84 -18.79 19.06 10.88
C LEU A 84 -19.39 18.34 12.10
N PRO A 85 -18.60 18.18 13.17
CA PRO A 85 -19.12 17.62 14.40
C PRO A 85 -20.15 18.57 15.03
N ASP A 86 -21.30 18.02 15.39
CA ASP A 86 -22.28 18.71 16.22
C ASP A 86 -21.85 18.62 17.69
N PRO A 87 -21.70 19.74 18.44
CA PRO A 87 -21.18 19.70 19.81
C PRO A 87 -21.94 18.77 20.75
N LYS A 88 -23.27 18.66 20.61
CA LYS A 88 -24.07 17.78 21.47
C LYS A 88 -23.82 16.32 21.11
N VAL A 89 -23.82 15.99 19.82
CA VAL A 89 -23.53 14.63 19.36
C VAL A 89 -22.09 14.23 19.69
N ALA A 90 -21.14 15.15 19.53
CA ALA A 90 -19.73 14.95 19.84
C ALA A 90 -19.53 14.50 21.30
N SER A 91 -20.19 15.14 22.27
CA SER A 91 -20.13 14.77 23.69
C SER A 91 -20.69 13.36 24.00
N LEU A 92 -21.52 12.82 23.11
CA LEU A 92 -22.13 11.49 23.23
C LEU A 92 -21.37 10.39 22.50
N THR A 93 -20.37 10.74 21.68
CA THR A 93 -19.47 9.73 21.12
C THR A 93 -18.66 9.06 22.23
N ASN A 94 -18.16 7.86 22.01
CA ASN A 94 -17.27 7.12 22.89
C ASN A 94 -16.10 7.98 23.41
N VAL A 95 -15.31 8.56 22.49
CA VAL A 95 -14.19 9.44 22.84
C VAL A 95 -14.67 10.74 23.47
N GLY A 96 -15.75 11.33 22.97
CA GLY A 96 -16.27 12.57 23.52
C GLY A 96 -16.78 12.40 24.95
N GLY A 97 -17.54 11.34 25.21
CA GLY A 97 -18.01 10.99 26.55
C GLY A 97 -16.87 10.61 27.50
N LEU A 98 -15.80 9.98 26.99
CA LEU A 98 -14.58 9.77 27.77
C LEU A 98 -13.91 11.10 28.13
N LEU A 99 -13.83 12.05 27.20
CA LEU A 99 -13.29 13.38 27.43
C LEU A 99 -14.17 14.22 28.38
N GLU A 100 -15.50 14.10 28.31
CA GLU A 100 -16.40 14.74 29.28
C GLU A 100 -16.15 14.22 30.71
N ARG A 101 -15.92 12.91 30.86
CA ARG A 101 -15.69 12.29 32.17
C ARG A 101 -14.27 12.54 32.71
N ARG A 102 -13.26 12.48 31.84
CA ARG A 102 -11.84 12.35 32.22
C ARG A 102 -10.90 13.30 31.46
N GLY A 103 -11.41 14.19 30.63
CA GLY A 103 -10.59 15.12 29.84
C GLY A 103 -9.69 16.01 30.69
N ARG A 104 -10.18 16.47 31.85
CA ARG A 104 -9.40 17.22 32.85
C ARG A 104 -8.29 16.39 33.48
N GLU A 105 -8.53 15.10 33.70
CA GLU A 105 -7.51 14.16 34.19
C GLU A 105 -6.40 13.95 33.15
N PHE A 106 -6.76 13.84 31.87
CA PHE A 106 -5.80 13.59 30.80
C PHE A 106 -4.99 14.83 30.40
N LEU A 107 -5.64 16.00 30.32
CA LEU A 107 -5.03 17.20 29.73
C LEU A 107 -4.76 18.31 30.76
N GLY A 108 -5.31 18.22 31.97
CA GLY A 108 -5.30 19.27 32.97
C GLY A 108 -6.47 20.25 32.83
N ASP A 109 -6.81 20.93 33.93
CA ASP A 109 -7.97 21.81 34.03
C ASP A 109 -7.92 23.03 33.09
N ASP A 110 -6.74 23.57 32.85
CA ASP A 110 -6.54 24.75 32.00
C ASP A 110 -6.51 24.40 30.49
N SER A 111 -6.14 23.17 30.15
CA SER A 111 -5.99 22.72 28.76
C SER A 111 -7.27 22.12 28.19
N TYR A 112 -8.06 21.42 29.02
CA TYR A 112 -9.32 20.81 28.59
C TYR A 112 -10.45 21.85 28.53
N LYS A 113 -11.13 21.92 27.38
CA LYS A 113 -12.26 22.84 27.18
C LYS A 113 -13.54 22.08 26.86
N ASP A 114 -13.52 21.32 25.77
CA ASP A 114 -14.62 20.51 25.29
C ASP A 114 -14.07 19.37 24.41
N PRO A 115 -14.86 18.32 24.12
CA PRO A 115 -14.40 17.19 23.32
C PRO A 115 -13.84 17.55 21.93
N ILE A 116 -14.43 18.52 21.23
CA ILE A 116 -14.03 18.88 19.87
C ILE A 116 -12.73 19.67 19.90
N SER A 117 -12.67 20.74 20.68
CA SER A 117 -11.49 21.63 20.69
C SER A 117 -10.27 20.99 21.35
N SER A 118 -10.47 20.04 22.28
CA SER A 118 -9.39 19.33 22.97
C SER A 118 -8.95 18.03 22.28
N PHE A 119 -9.60 17.61 21.19
CA PHE A 119 -9.31 16.33 20.53
C PHE A 119 -7.85 16.21 20.06
N SER A 120 -7.29 17.26 19.45
CA SER A 120 -5.89 17.23 18.97
C SER A 120 -4.91 17.02 20.13
N SER A 121 -5.11 17.72 21.25
CA SER A 121 -4.31 17.55 22.45
C SER A 121 -4.48 16.15 23.07
N PHE A 122 -5.68 15.58 22.98
CA PHE A 122 -5.92 14.19 23.40
C PHE A 122 -5.23 13.16 22.50
N GLN A 123 -5.17 13.41 21.19
CA GLN A 123 -4.40 12.58 20.26
C GLN A 123 -2.90 12.62 20.61
N ASP A 124 -2.34 13.81 20.86
CA ASP A 124 -0.94 13.94 21.30
C ASP A 124 -0.69 13.28 22.66
N PHE A 125 -1.64 13.40 23.59
CA PHE A 125 -1.60 12.72 24.88
C PHE A 125 -1.55 11.20 24.71
N SER A 126 -2.36 10.63 23.80
CA SER A 126 -2.41 9.19 23.55
C SER A 126 -1.09 8.59 23.09
N VAL A 127 -0.26 9.39 22.40
CA VAL A 127 1.09 9.01 21.96
C VAL A 127 2.11 9.18 23.08
N SER A 128 2.02 10.28 23.81
CA SER A 128 3.02 10.68 24.81
C SER A 128 2.87 9.95 26.14
N ASN A 129 1.65 9.51 26.47
CA ASN A 129 1.29 8.84 27.72
C ASN A 129 0.61 7.49 27.46
N PRO A 130 1.28 6.54 26.78
CA PRO A 130 0.68 5.27 26.37
C PRO A 130 0.19 4.44 27.56
N GLU A 131 0.87 4.52 28.71
CA GLU A 131 0.49 3.79 29.93
C GLU A 131 -0.93 4.17 30.39
N VAL A 132 -1.21 5.46 30.49
CA VAL A 132 -2.50 5.96 30.98
C VAL A 132 -3.58 5.79 29.91
N TYR A 133 -3.25 6.12 28.66
CA TYR A 133 -4.18 6.04 27.54
C TYR A 133 -4.65 4.59 27.31
N TRP A 134 -3.75 3.64 27.07
CA TRP A 134 -4.16 2.28 26.73
C TRP A 134 -4.82 1.55 27.89
N ARG A 135 -4.40 1.77 29.15
CA ARG A 135 -5.16 1.24 30.31
C ARG A 135 -6.61 1.71 30.27
N SER A 136 -6.81 3.02 30.08
CA SER A 136 -8.16 3.60 30.00
C SER A 136 -8.99 3.01 28.87
N ILE A 137 -8.41 2.84 27.68
CA ILE A 137 -9.13 2.24 26.54
C ILE A 137 -9.43 0.75 26.77
N LEU A 138 -8.49 -0.02 27.30
CA LEU A 138 -8.69 -1.44 27.60
C LEU A 138 -9.78 -1.64 28.67
N ASP A 139 -9.86 -0.72 29.64
CA ASP A 139 -10.92 -0.69 30.65
C ASP A 139 -12.29 -0.35 30.03
N GLU A 140 -12.37 0.68 29.18
CA GLU A 140 -13.62 1.04 28.46
C GLU A 140 -14.11 -0.11 27.56
N LEU A 141 -13.18 -0.86 26.94
CA LEU A 141 -13.47 -2.06 26.15
C LEU A 141 -13.75 -3.31 27.00
N ASN A 142 -13.61 -3.24 28.33
CA ASN A 142 -13.78 -4.36 29.26
C ASN A 142 -12.95 -5.61 28.88
N ILE A 143 -11.69 -5.41 28.49
CA ILE A 143 -10.81 -6.51 28.08
C ILE A 143 -10.54 -7.47 29.25
N LEU A 144 -10.70 -8.76 29.00
CA LEU A 144 -10.53 -9.80 30.00
C LEU A 144 -9.11 -10.34 30.01
N PHE A 145 -8.37 -10.03 31.07
CA PHE A 145 -7.07 -10.61 31.36
C PHE A 145 -7.22 -11.72 32.42
N SER A 146 -6.65 -12.89 32.16
CA SER A 146 -6.45 -13.90 33.20
C SER A 146 -5.26 -13.55 34.10
N VAL A 147 -4.24 -12.91 33.52
CA VAL A 147 -3.16 -12.25 34.25
C VAL A 147 -3.00 -10.84 33.67
N PRO A 148 -3.15 -9.77 34.48
CA PRO A 148 -3.01 -8.40 33.98
C PRO A 148 -1.55 -8.09 33.56
N PRO A 149 -1.35 -7.15 32.64
CA PRO A 149 -0.01 -6.71 32.23
C PRO A 149 0.74 -6.04 33.39
N LYS A 150 2.07 -6.18 33.42
CA LYS A 150 2.94 -5.45 34.37
C LYS A 150 2.96 -3.94 34.08
N CYS A 151 2.98 -3.59 32.80
CA CYS A 151 2.88 -2.25 32.25
C CYS A 151 2.30 -2.32 30.83
N VAL A 152 1.96 -1.19 30.22
CA VAL A 152 1.44 -1.16 28.84
C VAL A 152 2.56 -1.39 27.83
N LEU A 153 3.70 -0.74 28.00
CA LEU A 153 4.83 -0.80 27.06
C LEU A 153 6.15 -0.87 27.82
N GLU A 154 6.89 -1.94 27.59
CA GLU A 154 8.29 -2.06 27.96
C GLU A 154 9.15 -1.70 26.73
N LYS A 155 9.93 -0.61 26.85
CA LYS A 155 10.76 -0.13 25.74
C LYS A 155 11.97 -1.03 25.57
N ASP A 156 12.32 -1.31 24.31
CA ASP A 156 13.54 -2.04 24.00
C ASP A 156 14.78 -1.14 24.15
N THR A 157 15.78 -1.63 24.87
CA THR A 157 17.07 -0.96 25.07
C THR A 157 18.18 -1.55 24.20
N SER A 158 17.98 -2.73 23.56
CA SER A 158 18.99 -3.34 22.69
C SER A 158 18.99 -2.74 21.28
N GLY A 159 17.83 -2.27 20.83
CA GLY A 159 17.62 -1.68 19.49
C GLY A 159 17.19 -2.70 18.43
N ASP A 160 17.00 -3.97 18.80
CA ASP A 160 16.60 -5.06 17.90
C ASP A 160 15.09 -5.07 17.63
N ASN A 161 14.30 -4.57 18.59
CA ASN A 161 12.86 -4.40 18.46
C ASN A 161 12.46 -2.93 18.74
N PRO A 162 12.62 -2.02 17.76
CA PRO A 162 12.29 -0.60 17.95
C PRO A 162 10.86 -0.32 18.42
N GLY A 163 9.93 -1.26 18.23
CA GLY A 163 8.53 -1.14 18.65
C GLY A 163 8.27 -1.43 20.14
N GLY A 164 9.24 -2.02 20.86
CA GLY A 164 9.09 -2.45 22.24
C GLY A 164 8.17 -3.66 22.43
N SER A 165 7.95 -4.04 23.69
CA SER A 165 7.08 -5.14 24.11
C SER A 165 5.80 -4.58 24.75
N TRP A 166 4.66 -4.86 24.14
CA TRP A 166 3.36 -4.40 24.62
C TRP A 166 2.72 -5.44 25.54
N LEU A 167 2.10 -4.96 26.62
CA LEU A 167 1.42 -5.77 27.66
C LEU A 167 2.28 -6.93 28.22
N PRO A 168 3.56 -6.70 28.59
CA PRO A 168 4.43 -7.77 29.09
C PRO A 168 3.85 -8.44 30.34
N GLY A 169 3.91 -9.78 30.34
CA GLY A 169 3.40 -10.63 31.41
C GLY A 169 1.88 -10.85 31.40
N ALA A 170 1.13 -10.17 30.53
CA ALA A 170 -0.30 -10.40 30.42
C ALA A 170 -0.63 -11.74 29.77
N TYR A 171 -1.67 -12.39 30.29
CA TYR A 171 -2.31 -13.56 29.68
C TYR A 171 -3.77 -13.23 29.41
N LEU A 172 -4.23 -13.57 28.21
CA LEU A 172 -5.60 -13.34 27.76
C LEU A 172 -5.95 -14.27 26.60
N ASN A 173 -7.24 -14.32 26.28
CA ASN A 173 -7.76 -14.85 25.03
C ASN A 173 -8.77 -13.85 24.43
N PRO A 174 -8.52 -13.29 23.23
CA PRO A 174 -9.40 -12.28 22.65
C PRO A 174 -10.77 -12.84 22.24
N ALA A 175 -10.86 -14.13 21.88
CA ALA A 175 -12.15 -14.77 21.60
C ALA A 175 -13.02 -14.88 22.87
N ARG A 176 -12.40 -15.07 24.05
CA ARG A 176 -13.12 -15.02 25.34
C ARG A 176 -13.77 -13.65 25.56
N SER A 177 -13.09 -12.56 25.21
CA SER A 177 -13.67 -11.21 25.30
C SER A 177 -14.83 -11.02 24.32
N CYS A 178 -14.75 -11.56 23.10
CA CYS A 178 -15.86 -11.53 22.14
C CYS A 178 -17.12 -12.26 22.62
N LEU A 179 -16.97 -13.37 23.35
CA LEU A 179 -18.05 -14.26 23.77
C LEU A 179 -18.62 -13.96 25.15
N SER A 180 -17.96 -13.07 25.90
CA SER A 180 -18.33 -12.73 27.27
C SER A 180 -19.56 -11.83 27.33
N SER A 181 -20.42 -12.10 28.31
CA SER A 181 -21.52 -11.22 28.76
C SER A 181 -21.05 -10.26 29.86
N GLY A 182 -19.74 -10.18 30.12
CA GLY A 182 -19.16 -9.52 31.30
C GLY A 182 -19.24 -7.99 31.34
N SER A 183 -19.72 -7.33 30.29
CA SER A 183 -20.05 -5.90 30.40
C SER A 183 -21.41 -5.75 31.10
N LYS A 184 -21.59 -4.72 31.93
CA LYS A 184 -22.82 -4.51 32.74
C LYS A 184 -24.13 -4.39 31.93
N ARG A 185 -24.06 -4.42 30.60
CA ARG A 185 -25.18 -4.15 29.70
C ARG A 185 -25.40 -5.24 28.64
N ARG A 186 -24.52 -6.23 28.48
CA ARG A 186 -24.66 -7.27 27.43
C ARG A 186 -25.35 -8.52 27.99
N SER A 187 -26.40 -8.98 27.32
CA SER A 187 -27.18 -10.17 27.68
C SER A 187 -26.89 -11.35 26.76
N ASP A 188 -27.17 -12.56 27.23
CA ASP A 188 -27.11 -13.80 26.45
C ASP A 188 -28.12 -13.80 25.28
N ASP A 189 -29.21 -13.04 25.43
CA ASP A 189 -30.27 -12.88 24.43
C ASP A 189 -29.99 -11.79 23.39
N ASP A 190 -28.92 -11.01 23.55
CA ASP A 190 -28.57 -9.97 22.59
C ASP A 190 -28.23 -10.59 21.23
N VAL A 191 -28.80 -10.04 20.15
CA VAL A 191 -28.46 -10.44 18.79
C VAL A 191 -27.07 -9.91 18.45
N VAL A 192 -26.14 -10.81 18.12
CA VAL A 192 -24.74 -10.48 17.84
C VAL A 192 -24.32 -10.76 16.41
N ILE A 193 -25.10 -11.56 15.66
CA ILE A 193 -24.91 -11.73 14.21
C ILE A 193 -26.25 -11.61 13.50
N ARG A 194 -26.30 -10.78 12.46
CA ARG A 194 -27.37 -10.66 11.46
C ARG A 194 -26.84 -11.12 10.13
N TRP A 195 -27.56 -11.96 9.38
CA TRP A 195 -27.08 -12.36 8.06
C TRP A 195 -28.16 -12.69 7.03
N ARG A 196 -27.76 -12.58 5.76
CA ARG A 196 -28.55 -13.00 4.61
C ARG A 196 -27.62 -13.54 3.51
N ASN A 197 -28.10 -14.56 2.80
CA ASN A 197 -27.44 -15.10 1.62
C ASN A 197 -27.99 -14.42 0.35
N GLU A 198 -27.16 -14.27 -0.67
CA GLU A 198 -27.59 -13.80 -2.00
C GLU A 198 -28.75 -14.65 -2.54
N GLY A 199 -29.75 -14.00 -3.11
CA GLY A 199 -30.95 -14.65 -3.66
C GLY A 199 -32.02 -14.99 -2.60
N SER A 200 -31.81 -14.60 -1.34
CA SER A 200 -32.81 -14.72 -0.25
C SER A 200 -33.40 -13.35 0.12
N ASP A 201 -33.49 -12.44 -0.85
CA ASP A 201 -33.84 -11.04 -0.62
C ASP A 201 -35.26 -10.85 -0.09
N ASP A 202 -36.17 -11.76 -0.46
CA ASP A 202 -37.57 -11.77 0.00
C ASP A 202 -37.75 -12.40 1.39
N LEU A 203 -36.69 -12.98 1.96
CA LEU A 203 -36.72 -13.60 3.29
C LEU A 203 -36.26 -12.61 4.37
N ALA A 204 -36.75 -12.81 5.59
CA ALA A 204 -36.30 -12.05 6.75
C ALA A 204 -34.78 -12.22 6.98
N VAL A 205 -34.14 -11.18 7.54
CA VAL A 205 -32.75 -11.28 7.98
C VAL A 205 -32.68 -12.29 9.12
N ASN A 206 -31.72 -13.23 9.03
CA ASN A 206 -31.49 -14.20 10.09
C ASN A 206 -30.75 -13.55 11.25
N ASN A 207 -30.99 -14.02 12.46
CA ASN A 207 -30.40 -13.52 13.70
C ASN A 207 -29.77 -14.66 14.48
N MET A 208 -28.68 -14.37 15.18
CA MET A 208 -28.04 -15.27 16.14
C MET A 208 -27.75 -14.51 17.43
N THR A 209 -28.18 -15.06 18.55
CA THR A 209 -27.94 -14.49 19.88
C THR A 209 -26.52 -14.79 20.36
N LEU A 210 -26.08 -14.07 21.40
CA LEU A 210 -24.78 -14.31 22.02
C LEU A 210 -24.68 -15.75 22.56
N LEU A 211 -25.75 -16.27 23.17
CA LEU A 211 -25.79 -17.64 23.68
C LEU A 211 -25.64 -18.68 22.57
N GLU A 212 -26.32 -18.47 21.44
CA GLU A 212 -26.25 -19.37 20.28
C GLU A 212 -24.85 -19.36 19.66
N LEU A 213 -24.27 -18.17 19.45
CA LEU A 213 -22.90 -18.02 18.95
C LEU A 213 -21.91 -18.74 19.88
N ARG A 214 -22.00 -18.48 21.19
CA ARG A 214 -21.13 -19.07 22.21
C ARG A 214 -21.22 -20.60 22.22
N SER A 215 -22.44 -21.13 22.20
CA SER A 215 -22.68 -22.58 22.17
C SER A 215 -22.08 -23.25 20.93
N GLN A 216 -22.17 -22.61 19.76
CA GLN A 216 -21.59 -23.15 18.54
C GLN A 216 -20.06 -23.05 18.52
N VAL A 217 -19.49 -21.95 19.03
CA VAL A 217 -18.03 -21.80 19.16
C VAL A 217 -17.46 -22.84 20.11
N TRP A 218 -18.10 -23.08 21.26
CA TRP A 218 -17.68 -24.12 22.20
C TRP A 218 -17.72 -25.52 21.60
N LEU A 219 -18.81 -25.86 20.90
CA LEU A 219 -18.91 -27.15 20.23
C LEU A 219 -17.79 -27.34 19.18
N ALA A 220 -17.52 -26.32 18.37
CA ALA A 220 -16.44 -26.34 17.39
C ALA A 220 -15.06 -26.45 18.08
N ALA A 221 -14.84 -25.77 19.20
CA ALA A 221 -13.59 -25.85 19.97
C ALA A 221 -13.39 -27.24 20.60
N HIS A 222 -14.45 -27.88 21.11
CA HIS A 222 -14.38 -29.28 21.56
C HIS A 222 -14.08 -30.24 20.42
N ALA A 223 -14.66 -30.02 19.24
CA ALA A 223 -14.37 -30.81 18.05
C ALA A 223 -12.90 -30.64 17.60
N LEU A 224 -12.33 -29.42 17.69
CA LEU A 224 -10.90 -29.19 17.44
C LEU A 224 -10.01 -29.98 18.41
N ASN A 225 -10.30 -29.95 19.71
CA ASN A 225 -9.54 -30.74 20.69
C ASN A 225 -9.58 -32.25 20.38
N ALA A 226 -10.72 -32.75 19.88
CA ALA A 226 -10.89 -34.15 19.53
C ALA A 226 -10.15 -34.57 18.23
N LEU A 227 -9.62 -33.61 17.45
CA LEU A 227 -8.72 -33.90 16.33
C LEU A 227 -7.29 -34.23 16.78
N ASP A 228 -6.96 -34.03 18.06
CA ASP A 228 -5.64 -34.33 18.66
C ASP A 228 -4.47 -33.68 17.89
N LEU A 229 -4.67 -32.42 17.50
CA LEU A 229 -3.63 -31.61 16.86
C LEU A 229 -2.63 -31.12 17.92
N GLU A 230 -1.37 -30.96 17.52
CA GLU A 230 -0.33 -30.35 18.37
C GLU A 230 -0.78 -28.97 18.88
N GLU A 231 -0.42 -28.63 20.12
CA GLU A 231 -0.70 -27.30 20.68
C GLU A 231 -0.19 -26.19 19.75
N GLU A 232 -0.94 -25.09 19.63
CA GLU A 232 -0.61 -23.95 18.75
C GLU A 232 -0.51 -24.30 17.26
N SER A 233 -1.05 -25.46 16.84
CA SER A 233 -1.17 -25.79 15.41
C SER A 233 -1.80 -24.67 14.60
N ALA A 234 -1.22 -24.40 13.43
CA ALA A 234 -1.77 -23.48 12.45
C ALA A 234 -2.92 -24.16 11.69
N ILE A 235 -4.10 -23.54 11.69
CA ILE A 235 -5.32 -24.05 11.07
C ILE A 235 -5.84 -23.00 10.11
N ALA A 236 -5.91 -23.34 8.82
CA ALA A 236 -6.32 -22.41 7.79
C ALA A 236 -7.83 -22.28 7.67
N ILE A 237 -8.28 -21.11 7.24
CA ILE A 237 -9.66 -20.86 6.83
C ILE A 237 -9.59 -20.30 5.40
N ASP A 238 -10.13 -21.07 4.46
CA ASP A 238 -10.31 -20.69 3.05
C ASP A 238 -11.81 -20.77 2.73
N MET A 239 -12.54 -19.73 3.16
CA MET A 239 -14.01 -19.63 3.09
C MET A 239 -14.45 -18.17 2.89
N PRO A 240 -15.60 -17.94 2.23
CA PRO A 240 -16.35 -16.69 2.33
C PRO A 240 -16.64 -16.32 3.79
N MET A 241 -16.78 -15.03 4.07
CA MET A 241 -17.13 -14.56 5.41
C MET A 241 -18.63 -14.72 5.67
N ASN A 242 -18.98 -15.87 6.24
CA ASN A 242 -20.32 -16.24 6.71
C ASN A 242 -20.29 -16.57 8.22
N VAL A 243 -21.45 -16.94 8.76
CA VAL A 243 -21.62 -17.25 10.19
C VAL A 243 -20.70 -18.39 10.64
N GLU A 244 -20.62 -19.46 9.86
CA GLU A 244 -19.79 -20.63 10.15
C GLU A 244 -18.31 -20.25 10.20
N SER A 245 -17.85 -19.42 9.25
CA SER A 245 -16.46 -18.95 9.22
C SER A 245 -16.09 -18.14 10.47
N VAL A 246 -17.03 -17.36 11.01
CA VAL A 246 -16.84 -16.60 12.27
C VAL A 246 -16.79 -17.55 13.47
N ILE A 247 -17.68 -18.54 13.52
CA ILE A 247 -17.69 -19.57 14.57
C ILE A 247 -16.35 -20.32 14.57
N ILE A 248 -15.89 -20.77 13.40
CA ILE A 248 -14.62 -21.47 13.22
C ILE A 248 -13.45 -20.59 13.65
N TYR A 249 -13.42 -19.34 13.20
CA TYR A 249 -12.37 -18.38 13.54
C TYR A 249 -12.25 -18.21 15.06
N LEU A 250 -13.36 -17.96 15.75
CA LEU A 250 -13.37 -17.80 17.20
C LEU A 250 -13.03 -19.10 17.92
N ALA A 251 -13.48 -20.26 17.43
CA ALA A 251 -13.19 -21.56 18.02
C ALA A 251 -11.70 -21.93 17.98
N ILE A 252 -11.03 -21.66 16.86
CA ILE A 252 -9.57 -21.88 16.71
C ILE A 252 -8.81 -21.03 17.73
N VAL A 253 -9.14 -19.74 17.83
CA VAL A 253 -8.49 -18.82 18.78
C VAL A 253 -8.83 -19.19 20.24
N LEU A 254 -10.08 -19.57 20.53
CA LEU A 254 -10.52 -19.98 21.87
C LEU A 254 -9.79 -21.24 22.35
N ALA A 255 -9.55 -22.19 21.45
CA ALA A 255 -8.79 -23.42 21.70
C ALA A 255 -7.26 -23.20 21.76
N GLY A 256 -6.77 -21.97 21.56
CA GLY A 256 -5.35 -21.65 21.62
C GLY A 256 -4.54 -22.09 20.40
N HIS A 257 -5.21 -22.38 19.28
CA HIS A 257 -4.59 -22.61 17.98
C HIS A 257 -4.44 -21.31 17.19
N VAL A 258 -3.71 -21.37 16.08
CA VAL A 258 -3.41 -20.20 15.25
C VAL A 258 -4.23 -20.24 13.97
N VAL A 259 -5.01 -19.20 13.70
CA VAL A 259 -5.74 -19.07 12.43
C VAL A 259 -4.77 -18.75 11.30
N VAL A 260 -4.96 -19.35 10.12
CA VAL A 260 -4.32 -18.92 8.87
C VAL A 260 -5.39 -18.39 7.94
N SER A 261 -5.50 -17.07 7.87
CA SER A 261 -6.48 -16.37 7.04
C SER A 261 -6.10 -16.44 5.56
N ILE A 262 -6.87 -17.18 4.75
CA ILE A 262 -6.67 -17.29 3.30
C ILE A 262 -7.89 -16.70 2.57
N ALA A 263 -7.65 -15.90 1.53
CA ALA A 263 -8.74 -15.33 0.76
C ALA A 263 -9.36 -16.39 -0.17
N ASP A 264 -10.67 -16.56 -0.03
CA ASP A 264 -11.56 -17.45 -0.81
C ASP A 264 -11.47 -17.29 -2.34
N SER A 265 -11.00 -16.13 -2.79
CA SER A 265 -10.75 -15.83 -4.21
C SER A 265 -9.48 -16.47 -4.79
N PHE A 266 -8.53 -16.94 -3.96
CA PHE A 266 -7.20 -17.34 -4.43
C PHE A 266 -7.19 -18.62 -5.29
N SER A 267 -6.14 -18.72 -6.11
CA SER A 267 -5.85 -19.91 -6.92
C SER A 267 -5.31 -21.05 -6.05
N PRO A 268 -5.39 -22.32 -6.49
CA PRO A 268 -4.81 -23.46 -5.77
C PRO A 268 -3.33 -23.26 -5.41
N ARG A 269 -2.56 -22.64 -6.31
CA ARG A 269 -1.15 -22.33 -6.07
C ARG A 269 -0.98 -21.33 -4.93
N GLU A 270 -1.76 -20.26 -4.92
CA GLU A 270 -1.70 -19.24 -3.88
C GLU A 270 -2.16 -19.77 -2.51
N ILE A 271 -3.14 -20.68 -2.49
CA ILE A 271 -3.56 -21.42 -1.29
C ILE A 271 -2.39 -22.30 -0.81
N SER A 272 -1.82 -23.13 -1.68
CA SER A 272 -0.70 -24.04 -1.36
C SER A 272 0.51 -23.30 -0.78
N THR A 273 0.90 -22.17 -1.39
CA THR A 273 2.01 -21.34 -0.90
C THR A 273 1.76 -20.88 0.54
N ARG A 274 0.55 -20.40 0.86
CA ARG A 274 0.22 -19.91 2.21
C ARG A 274 0.18 -21.04 3.23
N LEU A 275 -0.45 -22.17 2.90
CA LEU A 275 -0.47 -23.36 3.75
C LEU A 275 0.94 -23.85 4.09
N LYS A 276 1.86 -23.85 3.12
CA LYS A 276 3.26 -24.26 3.30
C LYS A 276 4.03 -23.28 4.18
N ILE A 277 3.90 -21.97 3.95
CA ILE A 277 4.59 -20.94 4.75
C ILE A 277 4.11 -20.98 6.20
N SER A 278 2.80 -21.13 6.43
CA SER A 278 2.23 -21.22 7.79
C SER A 278 2.39 -22.58 8.44
N LYS A 279 2.83 -23.61 7.70
CA LYS A 279 2.85 -25.02 8.14
C LYS A 279 1.49 -25.48 8.66
N ALA A 280 0.43 -25.13 7.93
CA ALA A 280 -0.94 -25.46 8.36
C ALA A 280 -1.13 -26.97 8.48
N LYS A 281 -1.82 -27.41 9.53
CA LYS A 281 -2.13 -28.83 9.81
C LYS A 281 -3.52 -29.24 9.33
N ALA A 282 -4.43 -28.28 9.24
CA ALA A 282 -5.78 -28.47 8.73
C ALA A 282 -6.27 -27.19 8.01
N VAL A 283 -7.32 -27.32 7.21
CA VAL A 283 -8.02 -26.20 6.54
C VAL A 283 -9.53 -26.38 6.62
N PHE A 284 -10.23 -25.35 7.07
CA PHE A 284 -11.67 -25.24 6.90
C PHE A 284 -11.98 -24.60 5.55
N THR A 285 -12.89 -25.19 4.80
CA THR A 285 -13.29 -24.72 3.47
C THR A 285 -14.76 -25.00 3.17
N GLN A 286 -15.29 -24.44 2.08
CA GLN A 286 -16.62 -24.77 1.59
C GLN A 286 -16.56 -25.66 0.35
N ASP A 287 -17.64 -26.39 0.09
CA ASP A 287 -17.80 -27.17 -1.13
C ASP A 287 -17.76 -26.26 -2.39
N GLU A 288 -18.51 -25.15 -2.36
CA GLU A 288 -18.53 -24.12 -3.39
C GLU A 288 -18.72 -22.71 -2.82
N ILE A 289 -18.38 -21.68 -3.61
CA ILE A 289 -18.77 -20.28 -3.38
C ILE A 289 -19.83 -19.92 -4.39
N ILE A 290 -20.92 -19.31 -3.94
CA ILE A 290 -21.98 -18.77 -4.80
C ILE A 290 -21.84 -17.26 -4.79
N ARG A 291 -21.59 -16.66 -5.97
CA ARG A 291 -21.46 -15.20 -6.09
C ARG A 291 -21.88 -14.72 -7.48
N GLY A 292 -22.90 -13.87 -7.53
CA GLY A 292 -23.43 -13.30 -8.79
C GLY A 292 -23.83 -14.40 -9.79
N ASP A 293 -24.64 -15.35 -9.33
CA ASP A 293 -25.13 -16.53 -10.07
C ASP A 293 -24.06 -17.54 -10.52
N LYS A 294 -22.79 -17.33 -10.15
CA LYS A 294 -21.69 -18.25 -10.45
C LYS A 294 -21.38 -19.12 -9.24
N SER A 295 -21.19 -20.41 -9.49
CA SER A 295 -20.58 -21.34 -8.52
C SER A 295 -19.09 -21.48 -8.80
N ILE A 296 -18.29 -21.43 -7.75
CA ILE A 296 -16.84 -21.65 -7.76
C ILE A 296 -16.53 -22.85 -6.88
N PRO A 297 -15.94 -23.94 -7.39
CA PRO A 297 -15.70 -25.17 -6.62
C PRO A 297 -14.50 -24.99 -5.68
N LEU A 298 -14.74 -24.49 -4.46
CA LEU A 298 -13.67 -24.09 -3.54
C LEU A 298 -12.93 -25.30 -2.95
N TYR A 299 -13.66 -26.33 -2.50
CA TYR A 299 -13.05 -27.56 -2.03
C TYR A 299 -12.11 -28.19 -3.08
N ARG A 300 -12.50 -28.14 -4.37
CA ARG A 300 -11.64 -28.63 -5.45
C ARG A 300 -10.30 -27.87 -5.51
N ARG A 301 -10.31 -26.55 -5.29
CA ARG A 301 -9.08 -25.74 -5.25
C ARG A 301 -8.19 -26.13 -4.08
N VAL A 302 -8.78 -26.42 -2.92
CA VAL A 302 -8.07 -26.90 -1.72
C VAL A 302 -7.43 -28.26 -1.96
N VAL A 303 -8.13 -29.17 -2.64
CA VAL A 303 -7.57 -30.46 -3.08
C VAL A 303 -6.41 -30.26 -4.05
N ASP A 304 -6.59 -29.43 -5.09
CA ASP A 304 -5.56 -29.12 -6.09
C ASP A 304 -4.37 -28.34 -5.49
N ALA A 305 -4.55 -27.70 -4.33
CA ALA A 305 -3.49 -27.05 -3.57
C ALA A 305 -2.64 -28.03 -2.73
N GLU A 306 -3.00 -29.32 -2.73
CA GLU A 306 -2.43 -30.36 -1.88
C GLU A 306 -2.52 -29.98 -0.40
N ALA A 307 -3.65 -29.41 0.01
CA ALA A 307 -3.89 -29.07 1.40
C ALA A 307 -3.87 -30.33 2.30
N PRO A 308 -3.54 -30.19 3.60
CA PRO A 308 -3.58 -31.28 4.57
C PRO A 308 -5.05 -31.67 4.86
N LEU A 309 -5.40 -32.06 6.10
CA LEU A 309 -6.78 -32.35 6.50
C LEU A 309 -7.71 -31.18 6.12
N ALA A 310 -8.71 -31.44 5.27
CA ALA A 310 -9.75 -30.46 4.97
C ALA A 310 -11.04 -30.80 5.72
N ILE A 311 -11.64 -29.78 6.35
CA ILE A 311 -12.99 -29.84 6.91
C ILE A 311 -13.91 -29.02 6.01
N VAL A 312 -14.92 -29.67 5.43
CA VAL A 312 -15.75 -29.11 4.35
C VAL A 312 -17.15 -28.76 4.85
N ILE A 313 -17.50 -27.48 4.72
CA ILE A 313 -18.80 -26.92 5.08
C ILE A 313 -19.67 -26.84 3.81
N PRO A 314 -20.94 -27.28 3.86
CA PRO A 314 -21.84 -27.14 2.72
C PRO A 314 -22.23 -25.67 2.51
N ALA A 315 -22.15 -25.16 1.28
CA ALA A 315 -22.60 -23.82 0.93
C ALA A 315 -24.13 -23.72 0.85
N ARG A 316 -24.82 -24.84 0.61
CA ARG A 316 -26.29 -24.94 0.59
C ARG A 316 -26.78 -26.19 1.32
N GLY A 317 -27.82 -26.02 2.13
CA GLY A 317 -28.44 -27.11 2.87
C GLY A 317 -27.53 -27.66 3.98
N SER A 318 -27.80 -28.88 4.43
CA SER A 318 -27.17 -29.45 5.62
C SER A 318 -26.06 -30.48 5.34
N PHE A 319 -25.80 -30.80 4.07
CA PHE A 319 -24.89 -31.88 3.68
C PHE A 319 -24.06 -31.51 2.46
N VAL A 320 -22.79 -31.91 2.48
CA VAL A 320 -21.87 -31.80 1.33
C VAL A 320 -22.31 -32.81 0.27
N ARG A 321 -22.47 -32.36 -0.99
CA ARG A 321 -23.02 -33.18 -2.09
C ARG A 321 -21.95 -33.84 -2.98
N MET A 322 -20.69 -33.83 -2.54
CA MET A 322 -19.55 -34.37 -3.29
C MET A 322 -18.76 -35.35 -2.45
N ASN A 323 -18.04 -36.25 -3.12
CA ASN A 323 -17.15 -37.19 -2.45
C ASN A 323 -15.90 -36.46 -1.95
N LEU A 324 -15.61 -36.60 -0.67
CA LEU A 324 -14.40 -36.07 -0.04
C LEU A 324 -13.22 -37.04 -0.24
N ARG A 325 -11.99 -36.52 -0.12
CA ARG A 325 -10.79 -37.36 0.02
C ARG A 325 -10.93 -38.23 1.27
N GLU A 326 -10.31 -39.40 1.28
CA GLU A 326 -10.44 -40.40 2.35
C GLU A 326 -10.20 -39.87 3.77
N ASN A 327 -9.29 -38.89 3.91
CA ASN A 327 -8.92 -38.29 5.20
C ASN A 327 -9.62 -36.96 5.50
N ASP A 328 -10.43 -36.43 4.58
CA ASP A 328 -11.16 -35.18 4.80
C ASP A 328 -12.49 -35.43 5.51
N LEU A 329 -12.97 -34.41 6.22
CA LEU A 329 -14.19 -34.50 7.02
C LEU A 329 -15.26 -33.56 6.48
N SER A 330 -16.51 -33.98 6.48
CA SER A 330 -17.63 -33.05 6.41
C SER A 330 -17.77 -32.29 7.73
N TRP A 331 -18.42 -31.12 7.68
CA TRP A 331 -18.71 -30.32 8.88
C TRP A 331 -19.43 -31.12 9.99
N ASN A 332 -20.39 -31.96 9.63
CA ASN A 332 -21.14 -32.78 10.59
C ASN A 332 -20.26 -33.87 11.22
N GLU A 333 -19.38 -34.51 10.46
CA GLU A 333 -18.43 -35.50 10.99
C GLU A 333 -17.41 -34.85 11.93
N PHE A 334 -16.91 -33.67 11.56
CA PHE A 334 -16.03 -32.86 12.40
C PHE A 334 -16.71 -32.51 13.73
N LEU A 335 -17.91 -31.89 13.70
CA LEU A 335 -18.65 -31.57 14.93
C LEU A 335 -19.01 -32.82 15.73
N GLY A 336 -19.25 -33.95 15.07
CA GLY A 336 -19.49 -35.25 15.70
C GLY A 336 -18.32 -35.77 16.53
N LYS A 337 -17.08 -35.33 16.25
CA LYS A 337 -15.89 -35.67 17.06
C LYS A 337 -15.99 -35.13 18.50
N ALA A 338 -16.76 -34.07 18.72
CA ALA A 338 -16.99 -33.53 20.05
C ALA A 338 -17.87 -34.44 20.93
N GLY A 339 -18.49 -35.49 20.40
CA GLY A 339 -19.36 -36.39 21.17
C GLY A 339 -20.51 -35.65 21.87
N ASN A 340 -20.62 -35.80 23.20
CA ASN A 340 -21.72 -35.23 24.00
C ASN A 340 -21.43 -33.80 24.53
N MET A 341 -20.47 -33.06 23.95
CA MET A 341 -20.08 -31.72 24.44
C MET A 341 -20.98 -30.57 23.94
N ARG A 342 -22.11 -30.87 23.30
CA ARG A 342 -23.06 -29.84 22.85
C ARG A 342 -23.66 -29.10 24.04
N GLY A 343 -23.53 -27.77 24.06
CA GLY A 343 -24.00 -26.92 25.16
C GLY A 343 -23.09 -26.93 26.40
N VAL A 344 -21.96 -27.63 26.35
CA VAL A 344 -20.94 -27.59 27.41
C VAL A 344 -20.03 -26.39 27.16
N GLU A 345 -19.73 -25.63 28.22
CA GLU A 345 -18.79 -24.51 28.15
C GLU A 345 -17.37 -25.00 27.85
N TYR A 346 -16.76 -24.42 26.82
CA TYR A 346 -15.33 -24.60 26.54
C TYR A 346 -14.53 -23.54 27.31
N ILE A 347 -13.62 -23.99 28.18
CA ILE A 347 -12.71 -23.12 28.91
C ILE A 347 -11.66 -22.58 27.94
N ALA A 348 -11.63 -21.26 27.75
CA ALA A 348 -10.66 -20.60 26.87
C ALA A 348 -9.22 -20.95 27.24
N VAL A 349 -8.40 -21.28 26.24
CA VAL A 349 -6.96 -21.47 26.42
C VAL A 349 -6.30 -20.09 26.48
N GLU A 350 -5.89 -19.71 27.68
CA GLU A 350 -5.23 -18.43 27.98
C GLU A 350 -3.77 -18.46 27.49
N LYS A 351 -3.37 -17.43 26.74
CA LYS A 351 -2.02 -17.34 26.16
C LYS A 351 -1.37 -15.98 26.45
N PRO A 352 -0.03 -15.88 26.42
CA PRO A 352 0.66 -14.60 26.57
C PRO A 352 0.17 -13.57 25.55
N ALA A 353 0.23 -12.28 25.89
CA ALA A 353 -0.17 -11.21 24.96
C ALA A 353 0.61 -11.24 23.62
N GLY A 354 1.87 -11.64 23.64
CA GLY A 354 2.71 -11.78 22.44
C GLY A 354 2.45 -13.05 21.60
N ALA A 355 1.61 -13.98 22.05
CA ALA A 355 1.35 -15.23 21.33
C ALA A 355 0.55 -14.98 20.04
N CYS A 356 0.85 -15.76 18.99
CA CYS A 356 0.21 -15.65 17.69
C CYS A 356 -1.25 -16.12 17.76
N THR A 357 -2.17 -15.38 17.15
CA THR A 357 -3.60 -15.76 17.03
C THR A 357 -4.02 -15.96 15.59
N ASN A 358 -3.43 -15.19 14.67
CA ASN A 358 -3.76 -15.25 13.25
C ASN A 358 -2.52 -14.95 12.41
N ILE A 359 -2.34 -15.65 11.29
CA ILE A 359 -1.33 -15.38 10.28
C ILE A 359 -2.04 -14.83 9.04
N LEU A 360 -1.77 -13.56 8.76
CA LEU A 360 -2.24 -12.89 7.56
C LEU A 360 -1.08 -12.68 6.58
N PHE A 361 -1.40 -12.62 5.30
CA PHE A 361 -0.40 -12.48 4.25
C PHE A 361 -0.55 -11.12 3.55
N SER A 362 0.57 -10.45 3.28
CA SER A 362 0.60 -9.28 2.40
C SER A 362 1.59 -9.51 1.24
N SER A 363 1.36 -8.84 0.11
CA SER A 363 2.22 -8.98 -1.07
C SER A 363 3.67 -8.57 -0.76
N GLY A 364 4.62 -9.42 -1.12
CA GLY A 364 6.04 -9.16 -0.92
C GLY A 364 6.66 -8.42 -2.10
N THR A 365 7.64 -7.55 -1.84
CA THR A 365 8.45 -6.92 -2.91
C THR A 365 9.54 -7.87 -3.46
N THR A 366 9.72 -9.04 -2.83
CA THR A 366 10.82 -9.99 -3.08
C THR A 366 10.39 -11.33 -3.67
N GLY A 367 9.08 -11.59 -3.85
CA GLY A 367 8.57 -12.71 -4.64
C GLY A 367 7.61 -13.67 -3.96
N ASP A 368 7.76 -13.93 -2.66
CA ASP A 368 6.80 -14.68 -1.82
C ASP A 368 6.00 -13.70 -0.94
N PRO A 369 4.73 -14.01 -0.60
CA PRO A 369 3.94 -13.15 0.26
C PRO A 369 4.53 -13.11 1.67
N LYS A 370 4.57 -11.93 2.29
CA LYS A 370 5.02 -11.76 3.68
C LYS A 370 3.98 -12.38 4.62
N ALA A 371 4.40 -13.34 5.44
CA ALA A 371 3.56 -13.92 6.48
C ALA A 371 3.70 -13.11 7.78
N ILE A 372 2.61 -12.44 8.17
CA ILE A 372 2.55 -11.48 9.26
C ILE A 372 1.70 -12.06 10.39
N PRO A 373 2.34 -12.46 11.51
CA PRO A 373 1.63 -12.85 12.72
C PRO A 373 0.91 -11.66 13.35
N TRP A 374 -0.36 -11.86 13.65
CA TRP A 374 -1.10 -11.09 14.64
C TRP A 374 -0.97 -11.77 15.99
N THR A 375 -0.85 -10.97 17.04
CA THR A 375 -0.77 -11.49 18.42
C THR A 375 -2.12 -11.39 19.11
N ASN A 376 -2.21 -11.75 20.40
CA ASN A 376 -3.39 -11.48 21.22
C ASN A 376 -3.69 -9.96 21.37
N ILE A 377 -2.73 -9.08 21.02
CA ILE A 377 -2.87 -7.62 21.12
C ILE A 377 -3.55 -7.01 19.87
N SER A 378 -3.30 -7.55 18.68
CA SER A 378 -3.86 -7.03 17.42
C SER A 378 -5.40 -6.94 17.42
N PRO A 379 -6.14 -7.95 17.97
CA PRO A 379 -7.59 -7.84 18.16
C PRO A 379 -8.03 -6.64 19.00
N LEU A 380 -7.29 -6.34 20.07
CA LEU A 380 -7.60 -5.22 20.97
C LEU A 380 -7.44 -3.88 20.25
N LYS A 381 -6.42 -3.77 19.39
CA LYS A 381 -6.24 -2.61 18.51
C LYS A 381 -7.40 -2.44 17.54
N SER A 382 -7.88 -3.52 16.92
CA SER A 382 -9.04 -3.48 16.02
C SER A 382 -10.30 -2.99 16.74
N ALA A 383 -10.57 -3.51 17.94
CA ALA A 383 -11.70 -3.06 18.77
C ALA A 383 -11.57 -1.59 19.19
N ALA A 384 -10.38 -1.17 19.61
CA ALA A 384 -10.09 0.20 19.99
C ALA A 384 -10.28 1.19 18.83
N ASP A 385 -9.87 0.83 17.62
CA ASP A 385 -10.05 1.68 16.45
C ASP A 385 -11.53 1.88 16.11
N ALA A 386 -12.32 0.79 16.16
CA ALA A 386 -13.76 0.86 15.98
C ALA A 386 -14.44 1.72 17.05
N TRP A 387 -14.02 1.58 18.31
CA TRP A 387 -14.53 2.37 19.43
C TRP A 387 -14.17 3.85 19.32
N CYS A 388 -12.92 4.16 18.96
CA CYS A 388 -12.40 5.53 18.94
C CYS A 388 -12.85 6.34 17.73
N HIS A 389 -12.74 5.78 16.53
CA HIS A 389 -12.80 6.55 15.27
C HIS A 389 -14.12 6.34 14.53
N LEU A 390 -14.67 5.13 14.62
CA LEU A 390 -15.96 4.77 14.02
C LEU A 390 -17.08 4.79 15.06
N ASP A 391 -16.73 5.01 16.33
CA ASP A 391 -17.65 5.24 17.44
C ASP A 391 -18.71 4.13 17.54
N VAL A 392 -18.23 2.88 17.41
CA VAL A 392 -19.05 1.68 17.55
C VAL A 392 -19.44 1.52 19.01
N HIS A 393 -20.73 1.45 19.27
CA HIS A 393 -21.31 1.24 20.58
C HIS A 393 -21.93 -0.15 20.71
N GLN A 394 -22.21 -0.55 21.95
CA GLN A 394 -23.10 -1.66 22.19
C GLN A 394 -24.47 -1.41 21.55
N GLY A 395 -25.01 -2.41 20.86
CA GLY A 395 -26.29 -2.34 20.16
C GLY A 395 -26.21 -1.76 18.73
N ASP A 396 -25.05 -1.25 18.31
CA ASP A 396 -24.82 -0.91 16.90
C ASP A 396 -24.84 -2.15 16.00
N VAL A 397 -25.17 -1.95 14.73
CA VAL A 397 -25.07 -3.00 13.70
C VAL A 397 -23.96 -2.60 12.72
N VAL A 398 -22.89 -3.39 12.72
CA VAL A 398 -21.68 -3.13 11.94
C VAL A 398 -21.60 -4.08 10.74
N ALA A 399 -21.53 -3.52 9.53
CA ALA A 399 -21.35 -4.28 8.31
C ALA A 399 -20.10 -3.82 7.56
N TRP A 400 -19.27 -4.76 7.09
CA TRP A 400 -18.20 -4.46 6.14
C TRP A 400 -18.16 -5.56 5.07
N PRO A 401 -18.37 -5.26 3.78
CA PRO A 401 -18.28 -6.26 2.73
C PRO A 401 -16.81 -6.65 2.51
N THR A 402 -16.38 -7.73 3.18
CA THR A 402 -15.00 -8.22 3.19
C THR A 402 -14.95 -9.75 3.36
N ASN A 403 -13.75 -10.33 3.39
CA ASN A 403 -13.54 -11.74 3.70
C ASN A 403 -12.48 -11.91 4.80
N LEU A 404 -12.37 -13.12 5.38
CA LEU A 404 -11.40 -13.42 6.44
C LEU A 404 -9.93 -13.39 5.98
N GLY A 405 -9.67 -13.50 4.67
CA GLY A 405 -8.32 -13.47 4.10
C GLY A 405 -7.69 -12.07 4.09
N TRP A 406 -8.49 -11.02 4.22
CA TRP A 406 -8.02 -9.65 4.41
C TRP A 406 -8.11 -9.25 5.88
N MET A 407 -7.25 -8.34 6.34
CA MET A 407 -7.28 -7.90 7.74
C MET A 407 -8.62 -7.32 8.20
N MET A 408 -9.43 -6.79 7.28
CA MET A 408 -10.75 -6.25 7.59
C MET A 408 -11.75 -7.32 8.04
N GLY A 409 -11.58 -8.59 7.67
CA GLY A 409 -12.42 -9.70 8.15
C GLY A 409 -12.24 -9.95 9.65
N PRO A 410 -11.03 -10.30 10.11
CA PRO A 410 -10.71 -10.36 11.53
C PRO A 410 -11.02 -9.06 12.27
N TRP A 411 -10.74 -7.90 11.66
CA TRP A 411 -11.10 -6.60 12.23
C TRP A 411 -12.60 -6.51 12.48
N LEU A 412 -13.48 -6.90 11.54
CA LEU A 412 -14.93 -6.83 11.69
C LEU A 412 -15.43 -7.71 12.85
N VAL A 413 -14.85 -8.90 13.03
CA VAL A 413 -15.18 -9.81 14.15
C VAL A 413 -14.89 -9.12 15.48
N TYR A 414 -13.68 -8.58 15.65
CA TYR A 414 -13.26 -7.97 16.91
C TYR A 414 -13.87 -6.58 17.15
N ALA A 415 -13.95 -5.75 16.11
CA ALA A 415 -14.58 -4.44 16.12
C ALA A 415 -16.05 -4.51 16.54
N SER A 416 -16.76 -5.57 16.14
CA SER A 416 -18.16 -5.75 16.52
C SER A 416 -18.29 -6.37 17.91
N LEU A 417 -17.74 -7.57 18.10
CA LEU A 417 -18.07 -8.39 19.27
C LEU A 417 -17.44 -7.90 20.57
N ILE A 418 -16.23 -7.31 20.55
CA ILE A 418 -15.61 -6.74 21.75
C ILE A 418 -16.35 -5.46 22.19
N ASN A 419 -16.82 -4.66 21.22
CA ASN A 419 -17.62 -3.46 21.51
C ASN A 419 -19.08 -3.78 21.88
N GLY A 420 -19.48 -5.06 21.90
CA GLY A 420 -20.86 -5.47 22.18
C GLY A 420 -21.86 -5.11 21.07
N ALA A 421 -21.37 -4.84 19.85
CA ALA A 421 -22.19 -4.59 18.68
C ALA A 421 -22.61 -5.90 17.98
N CYS A 422 -23.62 -5.81 17.13
CA CYS A 422 -24.04 -6.85 16.22
C CYS A 422 -23.25 -6.77 14.91
N MET A 423 -22.70 -7.89 14.45
CA MET A 423 -22.06 -7.99 13.15
C MET A 423 -23.10 -8.35 12.08
N ALA A 424 -23.14 -7.63 10.97
CA ALA A 424 -24.01 -7.90 9.84
C ALA A 424 -23.22 -8.50 8.66
N LEU A 425 -23.59 -9.72 8.27
CA LEU A 425 -22.92 -10.51 7.23
C LEU A 425 -23.83 -10.71 6.02
N TYR A 426 -23.40 -10.21 4.86
CA TYR A 426 -24.03 -10.52 3.59
C TYR A 426 -23.18 -11.50 2.81
N ASN A 427 -23.66 -12.73 2.66
CA ASN A 427 -22.96 -13.76 1.91
C ASN A 427 -23.37 -13.67 0.42
N GLY A 428 -22.68 -12.81 -0.32
CA GLY A 428 -23.03 -12.50 -1.71
C GLY A 428 -22.21 -11.36 -2.32
N SER A 429 -22.61 -10.92 -3.52
CA SER A 429 -22.00 -9.75 -4.15
C SER A 429 -22.49 -8.44 -3.51
N PRO A 430 -21.59 -7.56 -3.02
CA PRO A 430 -21.99 -6.28 -2.43
C PRO A 430 -22.34 -5.20 -3.48
N LEU A 431 -22.29 -5.51 -4.78
CA LEU A 431 -22.40 -4.51 -5.85
C LEU A 431 -23.85 -4.18 -6.27
N GLY A 432 -24.79 -5.06 -5.94
CA GLY A 432 -26.17 -5.00 -6.43
C GLY A 432 -27.18 -4.45 -5.41
N PRO A 433 -28.44 -4.27 -5.84
CA PRO A 433 -29.54 -3.81 -4.99
C PRO A 433 -29.85 -4.78 -3.83
N ALA A 434 -29.60 -6.08 -4.00
CA ALA A 434 -29.75 -7.09 -2.94
C ALA A 434 -28.97 -6.74 -1.66
N PHE A 435 -27.72 -6.27 -1.82
CA PHE A 435 -26.90 -5.80 -0.71
C PHE A 435 -27.45 -4.51 -0.10
N ALA A 436 -27.90 -3.55 -0.93
CA ALA A 436 -28.48 -2.30 -0.43
C ALA A 436 -29.77 -2.54 0.37
N LYS A 437 -30.59 -3.52 -0.06
CA LYS A 437 -31.75 -4.02 0.68
C LYS A 437 -31.33 -4.66 2.01
N PHE A 438 -30.30 -5.50 2.01
CA PHE A 438 -29.78 -6.09 3.24
C PHE A 438 -29.31 -5.03 4.25
N VAL A 439 -28.60 -3.98 3.80
CA VAL A 439 -28.16 -2.87 4.67
C VAL A 439 -29.36 -2.22 5.38
N GLN A 440 -30.46 -1.99 4.65
CA GLN A 440 -31.71 -1.47 5.23
C GLN A 440 -32.35 -2.47 6.19
N ASP A 441 -32.60 -3.70 5.73
CA ASP A 441 -33.35 -4.71 6.48
C ASP A 441 -32.61 -5.19 7.74
N ALA A 442 -31.27 -5.17 7.72
CA ALA A 442 -30.43 -5.47 8.88
C ALA A 442 -30.23 -4.24 9.80
N GLU A 443 -30.77 -3.07 9.43
CA GLU A 443 -30.66 -1.81 10.16
C GLU A 443 -29.20 -1.41 10.46
N VAL A 444 -28.33 -1.53 9.46
CA VAL A 444 -26.90 -1.21 9.62
C VAL A 444 -26.71 0.22 10.09
N THR A 445 -25.95 0.40 11.18
CA THR A 445 -25.63 1.71 11.75
C THR A 445 -24.24 2.16 11.34
N MET A 446 -23.25 1.27 11.24
CA MET A 446 -21.94 1.56 10.68
C MET A 446 -21.66 0.68 9.46
N LEU A 447 -21.53 1.31 8.28
CA LEU A 447 -21.27 0.62 7.02
C LEU A 447 -19.85 0.92 6.52
N GLY A 448 -19.02 -0.12 6.52
CA GLY A 448 -17.75 -0.14 5.84
C GLY A 448 -17.89 -0.25 4.32
N VAL A 449 -17.04 0.46 3.58
CA VAL A 449 -17.03 0.48 2.11
C VAL A 449 -15.61 0.45 1.55
N ILE A 450 -15.53 0.12 0.27
CA ILE A 450 -14.36 0.36 -0.58
C ILE A 450 -14.81 1.32 -1.69
N PRO A 451 -14.04 2.36 -2.05
CA PRO A 451 -14.42 3.35 -3.08
C PRO A 451 -14.93 2.74 -4.40
N SER A 452 -14.29 1.67 -4.89
CA SER A 452 -14.74 0.96 -6.09
C SER A 452 -16.15 0.36 -6.01
N ILE A 453 -16.62 -0.04 -4.82
CA ILE A 453 -18.00 -0.48 -4.58
C ILE A 453 -18.95 0.72 -4.68
N VAL A 454 -18.60 1.85 -4.05
CA VAL A 454 -19.38 3.09 -4.06
C VAL A 454 -19.61 3.59 -5.49
N ARG A 455 -18.54 3.61 -6.29
CA ARG A 455 -18.60 3.91 -7.72
C ARG A 455 -19.57 3.02 -8.47
N THR A 456 -19.52 1.72 -8.19
CA THR A 456 -20.38 0.75 -8.85
C THR A 456 -21.84 1.07 -8.53
N TRP A 457 -22.16 1.28 -7.25
CA TRP A 457 -23.51 1.67 -6.82
C TRP A 457 -23.99 2.97 -7.45
N GLN A 458 -23.13 3.97 -7.56
CA GLN A 458 -23.48 5.24 -8.21
C GLN A 458 -23.81 5.04 -9.69
N ASN A 459 -22.98 4.29 -10.41
CA ASN A 459 -23.16 4.06 -11.85
C ASN A 459 -24.37 3.19 -12.19
N SER A 460 -24.65 2.17 -11.37
CA SER A 460 -25.79 1.28 -11.57
C SER A 460 -27.06 1.75 -10.85
N ASN A 461 -26.98 2.81 -10.05
CA ASN A 461 -28.05 3.29 -9.18
C ASN A 461 -28.59 2.18 -8.24
N SER A 462 -27.72 1.26 -7.79
CA SER A 462 -28.11 0.05 -7.01
C SER A 462 -28.73 0.37 -5.64
N THR A 463 -28.50 1.57 -5.10
CA THR A 463 -28.98 1.98 -3.77
C THR A 463 -30.29 2.78 -3.82
N SER A 464 -30.87 2.94 -5.01
CA SER A 464 -32.13 3.66 -5.20
C SER A 464 -33.30 2.93 -4.55
N GLY A 465 -34.18 3.67 -3.88
CA GLY A 465 -35.38 3.13 -3.23
C GLY A 465 -35.14 2.48 -1.85
N TYR A 466 -33.90 2.43 -1.36
CA TYR A 466 -33.58 1.92 -0.03
C TYR A 466 -33.27 3.05 0.96
N ASP A 467 -33.77 2.90 2.18
CA ASP A 467 -33.59 3.83 3.28
C ASP A 467 -32.32 3.48 4.09
N TRP A 468 -31.33 4.36 4.02
CA TRP A 468 -30.07 4.25 4.76
C TRP A 468 -29.98 5.28 5.90
N SER A 469 -31.10 5.85 6.34
CA SER A 469 -31.16 6.84 7.42
C SER A 469 -30.67 6.35 8.79
N ARG A 470 -30.67 5.02 9.01
CA ARG A 470 -30.10 4.36 10.21
C ARG A 470 -28.58 4.47 10.29
N ILE A 471 -27.90 4.67 9.17
CA ILE A 471 -26.44 4.81 9.15
C ILE A 471 -26.04 6.08 9.92
N ARG A 472 -25.13 5.92 10.88
CA ARG A 472 -24.55 7.00 11.68
C ARG A 472 -23.23 7.48 11.09
N CYS A 473 -22.45 6.58 10.51
CA CYS A 473 -21.24 6.88 9.77
C CYS A 473 -20.90 5.75 8.79
N PHE A 474 -20.10 6.08 7.77
CA PHE A 474 -19.43 5.10 6.93
C PHE A 474 -17.97 4.99 7.32
N GLY A 475 -17.35 3.83 7.12
CA GLY A 475 -15.89 3.69 7.11
C GLY A 475 -15.41 3.42 5.69
N SER A 476 -14.44 4.20 5.18
CA SER A 476 -13.85 3.95 3.85
C SER A 476 -12.41 3.46 4.00
N THR A 477 -12.09 2.33 3.35
CA THR A 477 -10.72 1.80 3.36
C THR A 477 -10.39 1.06 2.07
N GLY A 478 -9.14 0.66 1.95
CA GLY A 478 -8.66 -0.18 0.86
C GLY A 478 -8.30 0.60 -0.40
N GLU A 479 -8.87 1.77 -0.69
CA GLU A 479 -8.47 2.62 -1.83
C GLU A 479 -8.55 4.10 -1.44
N ALA A 480 -7.88 4.97 -2.20
CA ALA A 480 -8.11 6.40 -2.07
C ALA A 480 -9.48 6.76 -2.65
N SER A 481 -10.34 7.40 -1.86
CA SER A 481 -11.66 7.83 -2.30
C SER A 481 -11.59 8.93 -3.37
N ASN A 482 -12.62 8.99 -4.21
CA ASN A 482 -12.88 10.15 -5.07
C ASN A 482 -13.82 11.12 -4.35
N VAL A 483 -13.60 12.43 -4.53
CA VAL A 483 -14.38 13.48 -3.85
C VAL A 483 -15.87 13.46 -4.20
N ASP A 484 -16.23 13.21 -5.46
CA ASP A 484 -17.62 13.16 -5.90
C ASP A 484 -18.31 11.87 -5.44
N GLU A 485 -17.61 10.73 -5.48
CA GLU A 485 -18.14 9.45 -4.98
C GLU A 485 -18.37 9.48 -3.48
N TYR A 486 -17.45 10.12 -2.73
CA TYR A 486 -17.60 10.36 -1.30
C TYR A 486 -18.84 11.22 -1.03
N LEU A 487 -18.98 12.36 -1.73
CA LEU A 487 -20.13 13.26 -1.57
C LEU A 487 -21.44 12.56 -1.94
N TRP A 488 -21.41 11.72 -2.97
CA TRP A 488 -22.55 10.90 -3.38
C TRP A 488 -22.94 9.90 -2.28
N LEU A 489 -21.97 9.20 -1.69
CA LEU A 489 -22.24 8.25 -0.60
C LEU A 489 -22.86 8.94 0.60
N MET A 490 -22.31 10.08 1.01
CA MET A 490 -22.89 10.91 2.08
C MET A 490 -24.35 11.27 1.78
N SER A 491 -24.66 11.64 0.53
CA SER A 491 -26.02 12.00 0.14
C SER A 491 -27.03 10.86 0.29
N ARG A 492 -26.59 9.59 0.20
CA ARG A 492 -27.47 8.41 0.37
C ARG A 492 -27.92 8.20 1.80
N ALA A 493 -27.16 8.68 2.78
CA ALA A 493 -27.51 8.60 4.19
C ALA A 493 -27.59 10.00 4.80
N HIS A 494 -28.28 10.95 4.16
CA HIS A 494 -28.57 12.27 4.73
C HIS A 494 -27.33 13.01 5.29
N TYR A 495 -26.22 12.98 4.55
CA TYR A 495 -24.97 13.66 4.89
C TYR A 495 -24.29 13.18 6.17
N LYS A 496 -24.48 11.91 6.51
CA LYS A 496 -23.67 11.23 7.54
C LYS A 496 -22.21 11.12 7.07
N PRO A 497 -21.23 11.24 7.98
CA PRO A 497 -19.82 11.32 7.61
C PRO A 497 -19.29 10.00 7.07
N VAL A 498 -18.31 10.10 6.16
CA VAL A 498 -17.48 8.96 5.75
C VAL A 498 -16.11 9.11 6.42
N ILE A 499 -15.80 8.23 7.37
CA ILE A 499 -14.53 8.24 8.07
C ILE A 499 -13.52 7.49 7.21
N GLU A 500 -12.58 8.23 6.61
CA GLU A 500 -11.45 7.62 5.93
C GLU A 500 -10.59 6.85 6.94
N TYR A 501 -10.21 5.63 6.59
CA TYR A 501 -9.52 4.71 7.49
C TYR A 501 -8.38 4.01 6.74
N CYS A 502 -7.13 4.34 7.06
CA CYS A 502 -5.98 3.78 6.37
C CYS A 502 -5.03 3.07 7.33
N GLY A 503 -4.70 1.84 6.95
CA GLY A 503 -3.99 0.87 7.75
C GLY A 503 -3.38 -0.24 6.91
N GLY A 504 -3.05 -1.33 7.58
CA GLY A 504 -2.54 -2.51 6.91
C GLY A 504 -2.37 -3.68 7.85
N THR A 505 -2.26 -4.87 7.26
CA THR A 505 -2.03 -6.14 7.97
C THR A 505 -0.94 -6.04 9.02
N GLU A 506 0.10 -5.25 8.76
CA GLU A 506 1.25 -5.00 9.63
C GLU A 506 0.94 -4.22 10.90
N ILE A 507 -0.20 -3.54 10.99
CA ILE A 507 -0.56 -2.63 12.10
C ILE A 507 -1.73 -3.18 12.93
N GLY A 508 -2.47 -4.16 12.42
CA GLY A 508 -3.66 -4.68 13.11
C GLY A 508 -4.82 -3.68 13.21
N GLY A 509 -4.73 -2.56 12.48
CA GLY A 509 -5.68 -1.45 12.46
C GLY A 509 -5.18 -0.31 11.58
N SER A 510 -5.63 0.91 11.86
CA SER A 510 -5.21 2.14 11.17
C SER A 510 -3.99 2.80 11.82
N PHE A 511 -3.29 3.61 11.02
CA PHE A 511 -2.29 4.58 11.48
C PHE A 511 -2.71 6.03 11.16
N VAL A 512 -3.59 6.24 10.18
CA VAL A 512 -4.19 7.54 9.83
C VAL A 512 -5.67 7.35 9.54
N THR A 513 -6.51 8.27 10.01
CA THR A 513 -7.97 8.14 9.95
C THR A 513 -8.70 9.49 10.07
N GLY A 514 -10.04 9.47 9.99
CA GLY A 514 -10.90 10.59 10.36
C GLY A 514 -11.40 10.45 11.80
N SER A 515 -12.05 11.49 12.32
CA SER A 515 -12.62 11.50 13.67
C SER A 515 -13.98 12.19 13.67
N LEU A 516 -14.93 11.64 14.41
CA LEU A 516 -16.23 12.28 14.65
C LEU A 516 -16.14 13.50 15.59
N LEU A 517 -14.94 13.83 16.09
CA LEU A 517 -14.66 15.04 16.86
C LEU A 517 -13.91 16.10 16.03
N GLN A 518 -13.73 15.87 14.73
CA GLN A 518 -13.10 16.83 13.81
C GLN A 518 -13.91 17.00 12.52
N PRO A 519 -13.83 18.18 11.88
CA PRO A 519 -14.35 18.37 10.53
C PRO A 519 -13.77 17.34 9.55
N GLN A 520 -14.62 16.80 8.67
CA GLN A 520 -14.20 15.84 7.63
C GLN A 520 -14.23 16.53 6.27
N SER A 521 -13.10 16.48 5.56
CA SER A 521 -12.96 16.93 4.17
C SER A 521 -13.13 15.74 3.23
N LEU A 522 -13.67 15.97 2.03
CA LEU A 522 -13.89 14.90 1.06
C LEU A 522 -12.57 14.21 0.69
N ALA A 523 -12.56 12.88 0.76
CA ALA A 523 -11.41 12.05 0.38
C ALA A 523 -10.10 12.41 1.09
N ALA A 524 -10.18 12.82 2.37
CA ALA A 524 -9.02 13.15 3.18
C ALA A 524 -9.16 12.62 4.61
N PHE A 525 -8.03 12.30 5.24
CA PHE A 525 -7.97 11.90 6.64
C PHE A 525 -7.77 13.15 7.51
N SER A 526 -8.50 13.26 8.62
CA SER A 526 -8.40 14.43 9.51
C SER A 526 -7.31 14.32 10.56
N THR A 527 -6.84 13.11 10.90
CA THR A 527 -5.89 12.90 12.00
C THR A 527 -5.07 11.61 11.90
N ALA A 528 -4.01 11.54 12.69
CA ALA A 528 -3.35 10.28 13.00
C ALA A 528 -4.23 9.43 13.93
N THR A 529 -4.16 8.10 13.78
CA THR A 529 -4.86 7.18 14.69
C THR A 529 -4.36 7.39 16.13
N MET A 530 -5.24 7.25 17.12
CA MET A 530 -4.86 7.33 18.53
C MET A 530 -3.71 6.37 18.86
N GLY A 531 -2.74 6.84 19.65
CA GLY A 531 -1.52 6.11 19.98
C GLY A 531 -0.50 5.99 18.83
N CYS A 532 -0.77 6.58 17.64
CA CYS A 532 0.15 6.60 16.50
C CYS A 532 0.67 8.02 16.25
N LYS A 533 1.92 8.12 15.80
CA LYS A 533 2.53 9.39 15.37
C LYS A 533 3.11 9.27 13.97
N LEU A 534 2.73 10.22 13.12
CA LEU A 534 3.03 10.24 11.70
C LEU A 534 4.17 11.22 11.40
N PHE A 535 4.98 10.87 10.40
CA PHE A 535 5.99 11.72 9.82
C PHE A 535 5.89 11.64 8.30
N ILE A 536 5.99 12.79 7.63
CA ILE A 536 6.18 12.84 6.17
C ILE A 536 7.65 13.11 5.94
N LEU A 537 8.34 12.23 5.21
CA LEU A 537 9.75 12.38 4.88
C LEU A 537 9.89 13.21 3.60
N GLY A 538 10.59 14.34 3.71
CA GLY A 538 10.93 15.19 2.57
C GLY A 538 11.94 14.56 1.61
N GLU A 539 12.30 15.29 0.55
CA GLU A 539 13.23 14.79 -0.48
C GLU A 539 14.64 14.47 0.06
N ASP A 540 15.03 15.09 1.17
CA ASP A 540 16.30 14.85 1.85
C ASP A 540 16.28 13.58 2.72
N GLY A 541 15.12 12.92 2.83
CA GLY A 541 14.89 11.73 3.64
C GLY A 541 14.66 12.02 5.13
N ASN A 542 14.57 13.29 5.53
CA ASN A 542 14.28 13.68 6.91
C ASN A 542 12.79 14.02 7.08
N PRO A 543 12.23 13.88 8.30
CA PRO A 543 10.88 14.33 8.57
C PRO A 543 10.71 15.83 8.29
N LEU A 544 9.61 16.20 7.63
CA LEU A 544 9.18 17.59 7.53
C LEU A 544 8.95 18.17 8.93
N PRO A 545 9.11 19.51 9.09
CA PRO A 545 8.80 20.17 10.36
C PRO A 545 7.36 19.85 10.81
N PRO A 546 7.10 19.82 12.13
CA PRO A 546 5.73 19.69 12.63
C PRO A 546 4.82 20.74 11.98
N GLU A 547 3.63 20.32 11.58
CA GLU A 547 2.62 21.21 10.97
C GLU A 547 2.92 21.76 9.58
N ALA A 548 4.12 21.53 9.04
CA ALA A 548 4.43 21.91 7.68
C ALA A 548 3.61 21.10 6.66
N GLU A 549 3.04 21.81 5.69
CA GLU A 549 2.47 21.18 4.50
C GLU A 549 3.57 20.56 3.63
N GLY A 550 3.21 19.53 2.87
CA GLY A 550 4.15 18.90 1.95
C GLY A 550 3.80 17.46 1.61
N VAL A 551 4.49 16.94 0.60
CA VAL A 551 4.30 15.57 0.07
C VAL A 551 5.57 14.77 0.27
N GLY A 552 5.44 13.52 0.71
CA GLY A 552 6.60 12.67 0.99
C GLY A 552 6.23 11.25 1.41
N GLU A 553 7.26 10.42 1.63
CA GLU A 553 7.06 9.06 2.13
C GLU A 553 6.57 9.12 3.58
N LEU A 554 5.49 8.40 3.89
CA LEU A 554 4.98 8.30 5.24
C LEU A 554 5.82 7.33 6.07
N ALA A 555 6.27 7.81 7.23
CA ALA A 555 6.90 7.03 8.26
C ALA A 555 6.12 7.14 9.58
N LEU A 556 6.22 6.10 10.41
CA LEU A 556 5.54 6.02 11.70
C LEU A 556 6.58 6.05 12.82
N TYR A 557 6.21 6.61 13.97
CA TYR A 557 6.93 6.32 15.20
C TYR A 557 6.86 4.80 15.50
N PRO A 558 7.92 4.15 16.01
CA PRO A 558 7.97 2.69 16.03
C PRO A 558 7.02 2.05 17.06
N HIS A 559 6.65 2.78 18.12
CA HIS A 559 5.71 2.31 19.13
C HIS A 559 4.27 2.35 18.59
N VAL A 560 3.82 1.24 18.02
CA VAL A 560 2.45 1.07 17.51
C VAL A 560 1.79 -0.12 18.19
N PHE A 561 0.78 0.16 19.02
CA PHE A 561 0.03 -0.88 19.76
C PHE A 561 -0.63 -1.87 18.79
N GLY A 562 -0.41 -3.17 19.02
CA GLY A 562 -0.93 -4.24 18.16
C GLY A 562 -0.21 -4.40 16.81
N GLY A 563 0.80 -3.57 16.53
CA GLY A 563 1.62 -3.64 15.32
C GLY A 563 2.56 -4.84 15.31
N SER A 564 2.93 -5.30 14.11
CA SER A 564 3.80 -6.45 13.94
C SER A 564 5.21 -6.16 14.43
N SER A 565 5.79 -7.15 15.12
CA SER A 565 7.19 -7.20 15.55
C SER A 565 8.00 -8.30 14.84
N THR A 566 7.34 -9.23 14.16
CA THR A 566 7.96 -10.39 13.49
C THR A 566 7.38 -10.66 12.10
N LEU A 567 8.10 -11.46 11.30
CA LEU A 567 7.65 -12.04 10.03
C LEU A 567 8.07 -13.52 10.04
N LEU A 568 7.19 -14.43 9.59
CA LEU A 568 7.50 -15.87 9.65
C LEU A 568 8.49 -16.31 8.55
N ASN A 569 8.47 -15.63 7.40
CA ASN A 569 9.28 -15.95 6.23
C ASN A 569 10.21 -14.80 5.82
N GLY A 570 10.57 -13.93 6.75
CA GLY A 570 11.46 -12.79 6.47
C GLY A 570 12.01 -12.14 7.73
N ASN A 571 12.96 -11.22 7.56
CA ASN A 571 13.47 -10.43 8.67
C ASN A 571 12.67 -9.12 8.79
N HIS A 572 11.93 -8.97 9.88
CA HIS A 572 11.05 -7.83 10.12
C HIS A 572 11.81 -6.49 10.13
N TYR A 573 12.95 -6.43 10.84
CA TYR A 573 13.77 -5.23 10.93
C TYR A 573 14.23 -4.72 9.56
N ASN A 574 14.70 -5.64 8.70
CA ASN A 574 15.14 -5.31 7.35
C ASN A 574 14.01 -4.73 6.48
N VAL A 575 12.77 -5.16 6.69
CA VAL A 575 11.63 -4.70 5.89
C VAL A 575 11.15 -3.32 6.37
N TYR A 576 11.02 -3.12 7.68
CA TYR A 576 10.33 -1.95 8.22
C TYR A 576 11.22 -0.88 8.85
N PHE A 577 12.47 -1.17 9.21
CA PHE A 577 13.32 -0.21 9.94
C PHE A 577 14.63 0.10 9.23
N LYS A 578 15.18 -0.86 8.47
CA LYS A 578 16.46 -0.66 7.79
C LYS A 578 16.46 0.51 6.81
N GLY A 579 17.36 1.45 7.05
CA GLY A 579 17.57 2.65 6.23
C GLY A 579 16.58 3.78 6.50
N MET A 580 15.74 3.66 7.54
CA MET A 580 14.86 4.75 7.96
C MET A 580 15.60 5.76 8.84
N PRO A 581 15.21 7.05 8.80
CA PRO A 581 15.78 8.07 9.64
C PRO A 581 15.42 7.84 11.12
N THR A 582 16.24 8.43 12.00
CA THR A 582 16.01 8.42 13.45
C THR A 582 15.34 9.73 13.87
N PHE A 583 14.35 9.65 14.74
CA PHE A 583 13.70 10.80 15.39
C PHE A 583 13.75 10.60 16.91
N GLN A 584 14.32 11.57 17.64
CA GLN A 584 14.47 11.50 19.11
C GLN A 584 15.10 10.18 19.60
N GLY A 585 16.15 9.72 18.91
CA GLY A 585 16.86 8.48 19.26
C GLY A 585 16.16 7.19 18.84
N GLN A 586 14.96 7.25 18.24
CA GLN A 586 14.21 6.09 17.77
C GLN A 586 14.19 6.01 16.24
N ILE A 587 14.43 4.82 15.69
CA ILE A 587 14.36 4.59 14.24
C ILE A 587 12.88 4.60 13.83
N LEU A 588 12.54 5.43 12.84
CA LEU A 588 11.18 5.46 12.32
C LEU A 588 10.84 4.17 11.58
N ARG A 589 9.57 3.79 11.60
CA ARG A 589 9.04 2.64 10.88
C ARG A 589 8.60 3.05 9.48
N ARG A 590 9.08 2.35 8.45
CA ARG A 590 8.61 2.44 7.07
C ARG A 590 7.19 1.91 6.96
N HIS A 591 6.33 2.64 6.27
CA HIS A 591 5.03 2.14 5.84
C HIS A 591 4.96 1.87 4.32
N GLY A 592 5.68 2.67 3.53
CA GLY A 592 5.76 2.52 2.07
C GLY A 592 4.62 3.20 1.30
N ASP A 593 3.88 4.11 1.94
CA ASP A 593 2.88 4.96 1.29
C ASP A 593 3.42 6.38 1.08
N LEU A 594 2.96 7.05 0.03
CA LEU A 594 3.20 8.47 -0.23
C LEU A 594 1.99 9.25 0.27
N PHE A 595 2.23 10.27 1.09
CA PHE A 595 1.18 11.11 1.67
C PHE A 595 1.49 12.59 1.50
N GLU A 596 0.43 13.37 1.40
CA GLU A 596 0.44 14.83 1.49
C GLU A 596 -0.18 15.25 2.81
N ARG A 597 0.46 16.19 3.50
CA ARG A 597 -0.19 17.02 4.52
C ARG A 597 -0.57 18.33 3.86
N THR A 598 -1.86 18.65 3.87
CA THR A 598 -2.43 19.87 3.29
C THR A 598 -2.20 21.08 4.20
N SER A 599 -2.38 22.29 3.66
CA SER A 599 -2.32 23.56 4.42
C SER A 599 -3.30 23.62 5.59
N LYS A 600 -4.41 22.86 5.54
CA LYS A 600 -5.39 22.74 6.64
C LYS A 600 -5.14 21.56 7.57
N GLY A 601 -4.01 20.87 7.43
CA GLY A 601 -3.60 19.77 8.32
C GLY A 601 -4.21 18.42 8.00
N TYR A 602 -5.08 18.30 6.98
CA TYR A 602 -5.56 17.00 6.49
C TYR A 602 -4.46 16.21 5.80
N TYR A 603 -4.61 14.89 5.78
CA TYR A 603 -3.75 13.98 5.05
C TYR A 603 -4.44 13.43 3.81
N ARG A 604 -3.71 13.29 2.71
CA ARG A 604 -4.17 12.62 1.48
C ARG A 604 -3.19 11.56 1.03
N ALA A 605 -3.71 10.39 0.69
CA ALA A 605 -2.90 9.31 0.14
C ALA A 605 -2.64 9.54 -1.35
N HIS A 606 -1.37 9.45 -1.76
CA HIS A 606 -0.93 9.57 -3.15
C HIS A 606 -0.48 8.21 -3.74
N GLY A 607 -0.87 7.12 -3.08
CA GLY A 607 -0.54 5.74 -3.46
C GLY A 607 0.77 5.24 -2.84
N ARG A 608 1.31 4.17 -3.41
CA ARG A 608 2.51 3.49 -2.90
C ARG A 608 3.79 4.22 -3.30
N ALA A 609 4.72 4.35 -2.34
CA ALA A 609 6.08 4.80 -2.58
C ALA A 609 6.98 3.69 -3.17
N ASP A 610 6.58 2.43 -2.98
CA ASP A 610 7.26 1.24 -3.50
C ASP A 610 6.61 0.67 -4.79
N ASP A 611 7.08 -0.49 -5.22
CA ASP A 611 6.62 -1.18 -6.44
C ASP A 611 5.32 -2.00 -6.23
N THR A 612 4.60 -1.80 -5.11
CA THR A 612 3.29 -2.45 -4.90
C THR A 612 2.16 -1.58 -5.44
N MET A 613 1.03 -2.20 -5.75
CA MET A 613 -0.17 -1.56 -6.29
C MET A 613 -1.39 -2.00 -5.49
N ASN A 614 -2.45 -1.22 -5.60
CA ASN A 614 -3.72 -1.55 -4.98
C ASN A 614 -4.82 -1.64 -6.03
N LEU A 615 -5.21 -2.87 -6.38
CA LEU A 615 -6.15 -3.15 -7.47
C LEU A 615 -7.47 -3.65 -6.87
N GLY A 616 -8.47 -2.79 -6.79
CA GLY A 616 -9.80 -3.16 -6.26
C GLY A 616 -9.77 -3.47 -4.75
N GLY A 617 -8.94 -2.77 -3.97
CA GLY A 617 -8.73 -3.00 -2.54
C GLY A 617 -7.76 -4.14 -2.21
N ILE A 618 -7.20 -4.82 -3.23
CA ILE A 618 -6.25 -5.92 -3.07
C ILE A 618 -4.82 -5.39 -3.28
N LYS A 619 -3.99 -5.49 -2.24
CA LYS A 619 -2.54 -5.18 -2.31
C LYS A 619 -1.79 -6.29 -3.06
N VAL A 620 -1.07 -5.92 -4.11
CA VAL A 620 -0.30 -6.84 -4.95
C VAL A 620 1.05 -6.24 -5.37
N GLY A 621 2.09 -7.05 -5.44
CA GLY A 621 3.41 -6.60 -5.92
C GLY A 621 3.45 -6.55 -7.44
N SER A 622 4.06 -5.52 -8.04
CA SER A 622 4.21 -5.47 -9.50
C SER A 622 4.96 -6.67 -10.05
N ILE A 623 5.96 -7.16 -9.32
CA ILE A 623 6.80 -8.29 -9.69
C ILE A 623 5.99 -9.59 -9.81
N GLU A 624 4.96 -9.79 -8.97
CA GLU A 624 4.10 -10.99 -9.03
C GLU A 624 3.33 -11.02 -10.36
N ILE A 625 2.78 -9.88 -10.77
CA ILE A 625 2.07 -9.72 -12.04
C ILE A 625 3.03 -9.83 -13.23
N GLU A 626 4.18 -9.17 -13.16
CA GLU A 626 5.20 -9.18 -14.22
C GLU A 626 5.75 -10.59 -14.44
N ARG A 627 5.99 -11.35 -13.36
CA ARG A 627 6.44 -12.76 -13.45
C ARG A 627 5.45 -13.59 -14.26
N VAL A 628 4.15 -13.40 -14.05
CA VAL A 628 3.12 -14.08 -14.84
C VAL A 628 3.17 -13.59 -16.29
N CYS A 629 3.11 -12.28 -16.53
CA CYS A 629 3.08 -11.68 -17.87
C CYS A 629 4.30 -12.08 -18.73
N ASN A 630 5.50 -12.06 -18.14
CA ASN A 630 6.75 -12.44 -18.81
C ASN A 630 6.76 -13.91 -19.27
N SER A 631 5.91 -14.76 -18.70
CA SER A 631 5.81 -16.19 -19.06
C SER A 631 4.71 -16.50 -20.08
N VAL A 632 3.92 -15.51 -20.50
CA VAL A 632 2.72 -15.74 -21.33
C VAL A 632 3.03 -15.87 -22.81
N ASP A 633 4.00 -15.12 -23.32
CA ASP A 633 4.28 -15.03 -24.75
C ASP A 633 5.79 -14.86 -25.00
N ASP A 634 6.36 -15.67 -25.89
CA ASP A 634 7.79 -15.66 -26.21
C ASP A 634 8.27 -14.35 -26.86
N SER A 635 7.36 -13.58 -27.46
CA SER A 635 7.67 -12.26 -28.02
C SER A 635 7.97 -11.21 -26.96
N VAL A 636 7.55 -11.43 -25.72
CA VAL A 636 7.74 -10.50 -24.60
C VAL A 636 9.18 -10.62 -24.10
N LEU A 637 9.93 -9.51 -24.15
CA LEU A 637 11.26 -9.42 -23.55
C LEU A 637 11.12 -9.20 -22.04
N GLU A 638 10.29 -8.23 -21.67
CA GLU A 638 10.03 -7.87 -20.29
C GLU A 638 8.75 -7.05 -20.15
N THR A 639 8.21 -7.02 -18.95
CA THR A 639 7.02 -6.26 -18.59
C THR A 639 7.23 -5.43 -17.33
N ALA A 640 6.48 -4.34 -17.22
CA ALA A 640 6.29 -3.60 -15.99
C ALA A 640 4.79 -3.45 -15.71
N ALA A 641 4.34 -3.91 -14.55
CA ALA A 641 2.97 -3.73 -14.10
C ALA A 641 2.86 -2.41 -13.33
N ILE A 642 1.94 -1.55 -13.76
CA ILE A 642 1.74 -0.22 -13.18
C ILE A 642 0.26 -0.02 -12.85
N GLY A 643 -0.01 0.37 -11.61
CA GLY A 643 -1.30 0.86 -11.16
C GLY A 643 -1.40 2.32 -11.58
N VAL A 644 -2.37 2.63 -12.45
CA VAL A 644 -2.60 3.99 -12.95
C VAL A 644 -3.98 4.44 -12.51
N PRO A 645 -4.10 5.53 -11.73
CA PRO A 645 -5.42 6.06 -11.38
C PRO A 645 -6.11 6.59 -12.64
N PRO A 646 -7.40 6.30 -12.85
CA PRO A 646 -8.13 6.83 -14.00
C PRO A 646 -8.27 8.37 -13.92
N PRO A 647 -8.38 9.09 -15.05
CA PRO A 647 -8.47 10.55 -15.05
C PRO A 647 -9.63 11.14 -14.24
N SER A 648 -10.71 10.38 -14.09
CA SER A 648 -11.88 10.74 -13.29
C SER A 648 -11.71 10.45 -11.78
N GLY A 649 -10.52 10.03 -11.34
CA GLY A 649 -10.28 9.47 -10.00
C GLY A 649 -10.84 8.05 -9.85
N GLY A 650 -10.35 7.28 -8.87
CA GLY A 650 -10.79 5.91 -8.60
C GLY A 650 -9.73 4.85 -8.33
N PRO A 651 -10.12 3.56 -8.23
CA PRO A 651 -9.17 2.44 -8.10
C PRO A 651 -8.11 2.50 -9.19
N GLU A 652 -6.87 2.17 -8.82
CA GLU A 652 -5.81 2.02 -9.80
C GLU A 652 -6.21 0.97 -10.84
N GLN A 653 -6.07 1.33 -12.11
CA GLN A 653 -6.22 0.41 -13.22
C GLN A 653 -4.88 -0.26 -13.50
N LEU A 654 -4.89 -1.59 -13.61
CA LEU A 654 -3.69 -2.35 -13.98
C LEU A 654 -3.36 -2.09 -15.45
N VAL A 655 -2.24 -1.42 -15.70
CA VAL A 655 -1.64 -1.23 -17.01
C VAL A 655 -0.35 -2.05 -17.10
N ILE A 656 -0.20 -2.86 -18.14
CA ILE A 656 1.03 -3.60 -18.40
C ILE A 656 1.82 -2.88 -19.48
N ALA A 657 2.96 -2.31 -19.10
CA ALA A 657 3.95 -1.85 -20.07
C ALA A 657 4.78 -3.04 -20.54
N VAL A 658 4.90 -3.24 -21.86
CA VAL A 658 5.57 -4.39 -22.48
C VAL A 658 6.71 -3.89 -23.36
N VAL A 659 7.87 -4.54 -23.25
CA VAL A 659 8.95 -4.45 -24.22
C VAL A 659 8.98 -5.77 -24.98
N LEU A 660 8.94 -5.70 -26.31
CA LEU A 660 8.99 -6.87 -27.19
C LEU A 660 10.45 -7.19 -27.56
N LYS A 661 10.78 -8.47 -27.74
CA LYS A 661 12.12 -8.93 -28.15
C LYS A 661 12.50 -8.43 -29.55
N ASN A 662 11.54 -8.31 -30.45
CA ASN A 662 11.74 -7.78 -31.78
C ASN A 662 10.88 -6.52 -31.99
N PRO A 663 11.48 -5.31 -32.01
CA PRO A 663 10.77 -4.05 -32.21
C PRO A 663 10.05 -3.95 -33.56
N GLU A 664 10.41 -4.78 -34.55
CA GLU A 664 9.85 -4.76 -35.90
C GLU A 664 8.59 -5.62 -36.07
N LEU A 665 8.20 -6.41 -35.07
CA LEU A 665 6.92 -7.15 -35.06
C LEU A 665 5.73 -6.21 -34.79
N ARG A 666 5.45 -5.30 -35.74
CA ARG A 666 4.34 -4.32 -35.70
C ARG A 666 2.93 -4.95 -35.81
N ASN A 667 2.84 -6.27 -35.94
CA ASN A 667 1.60 -7.03 -36.08
C ASN A 667 1.19 -7.81 -34.82
N HIS A 668 1.83 -7.60 -33.67
CA HIS A 668 1.34 -8.20 -32.43
C HIS A 668 -0.01 -7.55 -32.05
N ASP A 669 -1.08 -8.34 -32.10
CA ASP A 669 -2.39 -7.90 -31.65
C ASP A 669 -2.35 -7.71 -30.13
N MET A 670 -2.24 -6.45 -29.72
CA MET A 670 -2.19 -6.06 -28.32
C MET A 670 -3.47 -6.44 -27.57
N ASN A 671 -4.60 -6.60 -28.25
CA ASN A 671 -5.82 -7.10 -27.62
C ASN A 671 -5.73 -8.61 -27.37
N LEU A 672 -5.09 -9.38 -28.25
CA LEU A 672 -4.81 -10.80 -28.00
C LEU A 672 -3.82 -10.95 -26.83
N LEU A 673 -2.72 -10.20 -26.83
CA LEU A 673 -1.75 -10.23 -25.73
C LEU A 673 -2.39 -9.82 -24.40
N LYS A 674 -3.22 -8.76 -24.41
CA LYS A 674 -4.02 -8.35 -23.25
C LYS A 674 -4.94 -9.46 -22.76
N LYS A 675 -5.65 -10.15 -23.65
CA LYS A 675 -6.51 -11.29 -23.29
C LYS A 675 -5.70 -12.42 -22.67
N SER A 676 -4.54 -12.75 -23.24
CA SER A 676 -3.65 -13.80 -22.71
C SER A 676 -3.09 -13.43 -21.33
N PHE A 677 -2.60 -12.21 -21.14
CA PHE A 677 -2.17 -11.72 -19.83
C PHE A 677 -3.32 -11.76 -18.82
N ASN A 678 -4.49 -11.27 -19.20
CA ASN A 678 -5.64 -11.25 -18.30
C ASN A 678 -6.06 -12.66 -17.89
N SER A 679 -6.11 -13.61 -18.84
CA SER A 679 -6.40 -15.02 -18.58
C SER A 679 -5.39 -15.64 -17.62
N GLU A 680 -4.09 -15.46 -17.87
CA GLU A 680 -3.03 -16.07 -17.05
C GLU A 680 -2.92 -15.44 -15.66
N ILE A 681 -3.08 -14.12 -15.53
CA ILE A 681 -3.13 -13.43 -14.24
C ILE A 681 -4.32 -13.92 -13.42
N GLN A 682 -5.51 -14.00 -14.02
CA GLN A 682 -6.72 -14.47 -13.32
C GLN A 682 -6.60 -15.92 -12.88
N LYS A 683 -5.95 -16.76 -13.71
CA LYS A 683 -5.72 -18.17 -13.42
C LYS A 683 -4.67 -18.40 -12.34
N LYS A 684 -3.54 -17.68 -12.40
CA LYS A 684 -2.36 -17.93 -11.54
C LYS A 684 -2.39 -17.13 -10.24
N LEU A 685 -2.90 -15.89 -10.25
CA LEU A 685 -2.84 -14.98 -9.10
C LEU A 685 -4.21 -14.81 -8.44
N ASN A 686 -5.08 -13.97 -9.02
CA ASN A 686 -6.40 -13.70 -8.48
C ASN A 686 -7.39 -13.41 -9.62
N PRO A 687 -8.56 -14.09 -9.67
CA PRO A 687 -9.56 -13.90 -10.71
C PRO A 687 -10.17 -12.49 -10.74
N LEU A 688 -10.05 -11.72 -9.64
CA LEU A 688 -10.52 -10.34 -9.55
C LEU A 688 -9.59 -9.34 -10.26
N PHE A 689 -8.34 -9.72 -10.55
CA PHE A 689 -7.45 -8.85 -11.29
C PHE A 689 -7.90 -8.70 -12.75
N LYS A 690 -7.84 -7.47 -13.24
CA LYS A 690 -8.22 -7.13 -14.60
C LYS A 690 -7.18 -6.21 -15.24
N VAL A 691 -6.52 -6.70 -16.28
CA VAL A 691 -5.65 -5.88 -17.13
C VAL A 691 -6.51 -4.88 -17.89
N SER A 692 -6.37 -3.61 -17.55
CA SER A 692 -7.15 -2.52 -18.16
C SER A 692 -6.59 -2.14 -19.51
N SER A 693 -5.27 -2.06 -19.64
CA SER A 693 -4.57 -1.73 -20.89
C SER A 693 -3.21 -2.40 -20.97
N VAL A 694 -2.73 -2.63 -22.18
CA VAL A 694 -1.35 -3.05 -22.46
C VAL A 694 -0.74 -1.98 -23.35
N VAL A 695 0.43 -1.47 -22.96
CA VAL A 695 1.14 -0.41 -23.69
C VAL A 695 2.51 -0.92 -24.07
N THR A 696 2.92 -0.77 -25.32
CA THR A 696 4.27 -1.13 -25.76
C THR A 696 5.22 0.03 -25.56
N LEU A 697 6.42 -0.28 -25.06
CA LEU A 697 7.53 0.67 -24.91
C LEU A 697 8.78 0.11 -25.60
N PRO A 698 9.64 0.98 -26.17
CA PRO A 698 10.91 0.54 -26.75
C PRO A 698 11.86 -0.01 -25.68
N SER A 699 11.80 0.52 -24.46
CA SER A 699 12.51 0.03 -23.29
C SER A 699 11.82 0.52 -22.01
N LEU A 700 12.04 -0.17 -20.90
CA LEU A 700 11.60 0.30 -19.59
C LEU A 700 12.59 1.36 -19.06
N PRO A 701 12.12 2.48 -18.46
CA PRO A 701 12.99 3.46 -17.81
C PRO A 701 13.63 2.83 -16.58
N ARG A 702 14.95 3.02 -16.40
CA ARG A 702 15.71 2.37 -15.33
C ARG A 702 16.63 3.31 -14.57
N THR A 703 16.91 2.96 -13.32
CA THR A 703 17.95 3.60 -12.50
C THR A 703 19.36 3.17 -12.95
N ALA A 704 20.39 3.84 -12.44
CA ALA A 704 21.80 3.44 -12.65
C ALA A 704 22.13 2.03 -12.10
N THR A 705 21.29 1.48 -11.22
CA THR A 705 21.36 0.09 -10.73
C THR A 705 20.47 -0.87 -11.54
N ASN A 706 20.03 -0.45 -12.72
CA ASN A 706 19.19 -1.22 -13.64
C ASN A 706 17.78 -1.57 -13.12
N LYS A 707 17.30 -0.88 -12.06
CA LYS A 707 15.94 -1.09 -11.51
C LYS A 707 14.91 -0.31 -12.33
N VAL A 708 13.79 -0.93 -12.70
CA VAL A 708 12.68 -0.28 -13.41
C VAL A 708 12.10 0.88 -12.57
N MET A 709 12.00 2.06 -13.16
CA MET A 709 11.49 3.28 -12.53
C MET A 709 9.98 3.41 -12.74
N ARG A 710 9.19 2.58 -12.03
CA ARG A 710 7.71 2.54 -12.18
C ARG A 710 7.02 3.88 -11.88
N ARG A 711 7.60 4.70 -11.00
CA ARG A 711 7.13 6.07 -10.74
C ARG A 711 7.11 6.92 -12.02
N VAL A 712 8.16 6.83 -12.83
CA VAL A 712 8.27 7.56 -14.11
C VAL A 712 7.23 7.03 -15.09
N LEU A 713 7.06 5.71 -15.18
CA LEU A 713 6.02 5.09 -16.01
C LEU A 713 4.61 5.53 -15.59
N ARG A 714 4.31 5.51 -14.29
CA ARG A 714 3.01 5.96 -13.74
C ARG A 714 2.78 7.43 -14.10
N GLN A 715 3.77 8.29 -13.91
CA GLN A 715 3.68 9.71 -14.25
C GLN A 715 3.46 9.92 -15.77
N GLN A 716 4.23 9.24 -16.62
CA GLN A 716 4.09 9.31 -18.08
C GLN A 716 2.70 8.85 -18.53
N LEU A 717 2.20 7.73 -18.01
CA LEU A 717 0.90 7.17 -18.37
C LEU A 717 -0.27 8.04 -17.87
N THR A 718 -0.07 8.74 -16.75
CA THR A 718 -1.06 9.68 -16.19
C THR A 718 -1.07 11.01 -16.96
N GLN A 719 0.10 11.59 -17.23
CA GLN A 719 0.24 12.91 -17.89
C GLN A 719 -0.05 12.88 -19.39
N THR A 720 0.39 11.85 -20.10
CA THR A 720 0.20 11.73 -21.56
C THR A 720 -1.25 11.39 -21.93
N GLY A 721 -2.05 10.94 -20.94
CA GLY A 721 -3.38 10.40 -21.15
C GLY A 721 -3.32 9.03 -21.84
N LEU A 722 -3.75 7.98 -21.14
CA LEU A 722 -3.77 6.59 -21.67
C LEU A 722 -4.42 6.50 -23.06
N ASN A 723 -5.43 7.33 -23.32
CA ASN A 723 -6.14 7.42 -24.61
C ASN A 723 -5.29 7.98 -25.76
N TYR A 724 -4.33 8.87 -25.51
CA TYR A 724 -3.45 9.42 -26.54
C TYR A 724 -2.46 8.37 -27.07
N LEU A 725 -1.84 7.61 -26.16
CA LEU A 725 -0.94 6.51 -26.51
C LEU A 725 -1.67 5.38 -27.25
N LEU A 726 -2.89 5.03 -26.82
CA LEU A 726 -3.73 4.03 -27.48
C LEU A 726 -4.24 4.50 -28.86
N ARG A 727 -4.53 5.81 -29.04
CA ARG A 727 -4.96 6.39 -30.32
C ARG A 727 -3.84 6.43 -31.35
N ASN A 728 -2.62 6.79 -30.95
CA ASN A 728 -1.47 6.81 -31.85
C ASN A 728 -1.05 5.41 -32.33
N GLN A 729 -1.30 4.37 -31.53
CA GLN A 729 -1.14 2.99 -31.98
C GLN A 729 -2.16 2.61 -33.08
N ASN A 730 -3.43 3.00 -32.92
CA ASN A 730 -4.50 2.67 -33.87
C ASN A 730 -4.51 3.52 -35.15
N GLN A 731 -4.02 4.76 -35.14
CA GLN A 731 -3.97 5.63 -36.33
C GLN A 731 -2.94 5.15 -37.38
N SER A 732 -1.95 4.35 -36.98
CA SER A 732 -0.98 3.77 -37.92
C SER A 732 -1.57 2.65 -38.81
N LEU A 733 -2.75 2.13 -38.47
CA LEU A 733 -3.42 1.02 -39.17
C LEU A 733 -4.36 1.46 -40.30
N SER A 734 -4.76 2.75 -40.37
CA SER A 734 -5.73 3.23 -41.37
C SER A 734 -5.13 3.88 -42.63
N LEU A 735 -3.81 4.02 -42.71
CA LEU A 735 -3.12 4.71 -43.81
C LEU A 735 -2.46 3.79 -44.86
N SER A 736 -2.57 2.46 -44.72
CA SER A 736 -1.93 1.49 -45.63
C SER A 736 -2.87 0.80 -46.63
N ARG A 737 -4.12 1.28 -46.76
CA ARG A 737 -5.05 0.81 -47.81
C ARG A 737 -5.68 1.99 -48.53
N ASN A 738 -4.97 2.54 -49.51
CA ASN A 738 -5.47 2.77 -50.86
C ASN A 738 -4.50 3.63 -51.69
N VAL A 739 -4.46 3.28 -52.99
CA VAL A 739 -3.89 4.00 -54.13
C VAL A 739 -2.40 3.76 -54.43
N SER A 740 -2.16 2.68 -55.17
CA SER A 740 -1.18 2.71 -56.26
C SER A 740 -1.84 3.33 -57.50
N ARG A 741 -1.20 4.33 -58.13
CA ARG A 741 -1.11 4.57 -59.59
C ARG A 741 -0.64 5.99 -59.94
N THR A 742 0.55 6.03 -60.57
CA THR A 742 0.95 6.82 -61.76
C THR A 742 0.91 8.37 -61.83
N PHE A 743 2.09 8.87 -62.21
CA PHE A 743 2.44 10.00 -63.13
C PHE A 743 2.55 11.47 -62.63
N LYS A 744 3.83 11.93 -62.72
CA LYS A 744 4.48 13.22 -63.07
C LYS A 744 3.78 14.60 -62.96
N PRO A 745 4.59 15.68 -62.79
CA PRO A 745 4.13 16.98 -62.32
C PRO A 745 3.84 17.98 -63.46
N LEU A 746 2.80 18.81 -63.30
CA LEU A 746 2.68 20.10 -63.98
C LEU A 746 1.89 21.11 -63.13
N ARG A 747 2.33 22.37 -63.26
CA ARG A 747 1.96 23.57 -62.50
C ARG A 747 0.69 24.27 -63.01
N CYS A 748 0.20 25.18 -62.15
CA CYS A 748 -0.77 26.28 -62.32
C CYS A 748 -2.24 25.84 -62.16
N SER A 749 -3.12 26.54 -61.43
CA SER A 749 -3.11 27.92 -60.93
C SER A 749 -4.23 28.10 -59.88
N SER A 750 -4.00 29.07 -59.00
CA SER A 750 -4.89 29.79 -58.09
C SER A 750 -6.42 29.71 -58.29
N ALA A 751 -7.12 29.40 -57.20
CA ALA A 751 -8.41 30.01 -56.85
C ALA A 751 -8.41 30.28 -55.34
N ASP A 752 -8.36 31.55 -54.98
CA ASP A 752 -8.38 32.05 -53.60
C ASP A 752 -9.76 31.87 -52.95
N SER A 753 -9.76 31.45 -51.69
CA SER A 753 -10.80 31.75 -50.70
C SER A 753 -10.20 31.63 -49.29
N PRO A 754 -10.56 32.50 -48.34
CA PRO A 754 -9.60 33.14 -47.45
C PRO A 754 -9.66 32.61 -46.03
N TYR A 755 -8.52 32.17 -45.47
CA TYR A 755 -8.12 32.30 -44.06
C TYR A 755 -6.72 31.66 -43.92
N GLY A 756 -5.71 32.36 -44.45
CA GLY A 756 -4.31 32.03 -44.20
C GLY A 756 -3.87 32.60 -42.85
N GLY A 757 -3.79 31.76 -41.82
CA GLY A 757 -3.09 32.09 -40.58
C GLY A 757 -1.67 31.53 -40.64
N ASN A 758 -0.66 32.39 -40.81
CA ASN A 758 0.75 32.00 -40.67
C ASN A 758 0.96 31.41 -39.26
N VAL A 759 1.36 30.14 -39.17
CA VAL A 759 1.78 29.55 -37.89
C VAL A 759 3.02 30.32 -37.41
N PRO A 760 3.02 30.86 -36.17
CA PRO A 760 4.16 31.60 -35.66
C PRO A 760 5.42 30.74 -35.66
N THR A 761 6.50 31.22 -36.28
CA THR A 761 7.79 30.52 -36.29
C THR A 761 8.70 31.12 -35.24
N PHE A 762 9.32 30.27 -34.43
CA PHE A 762 10.21 30.70 -33.37
C PHE A 762 11.49 31.35 -33.95
N PRO A 763 11.74 32.65 -33.70
CA PRO A 763 12.79 33.39 -34.39
C PRO A 763 14.20 33.01 -33.93
N ARG A 764 14.33 32.43 -32.71
CA ARG A 764 15.62 32.12 -32.08
C ARG A 764 16.12 30.70 -32.34
N THR A 765 15.58 30.01 -33.35
CA THR A 765 15.92 28.60 -33.65
C THR A 765 17.42 28.34 -33.91
N ARG A 766 18.16 29.35 -34.39
CA ARG A 766 19.60 29.27 -34.70
C ARG A 766 20.52 29.80 -33.59
N VAL A 767 19.99 30.32 -32.47
CA VAL A 767 20.80 30.90 -31.38
C VAL A 767 21.46 29.76 -30.59
N TRP A 768 22.79 29.65 -30.58
CA TRP A 768 23.47 28.48 -30.00
C TRP A 768 23.39 28.40 -28.46
N ASP A 769 23.44 29.53 -27.77
CA ASP A 769 23.35 29.63 -26.30
C ASP A 769 21.92 29.32 -25.83
N PRO A 770 21.72 28.27 -25.02
CA PRO A 770 20.39 27.83 -24.61
C PRO A 770 19.64 28.82 -23.70
N TYR A 771 20.34 29.61 -22.88
CA TYR A 771 19.71 30.65 -22.05
C TYR A 771 19.18 31.79 -22.94
N LYS A 772 19.99 32.26 -23.89
CA LYS A 772 19.57 33.27 -24.87
C LYS A 772 18.50 32.75 -25.82
N ARG A 773 18.51 31.45 -26.14
CA ARG A 773 17.48 30.83 -26.97
C ARG A 773 16.13 30.89 -26.27
N LEU A 774 16.05 30.50 -25.00
CA LEU A 774 14.83 30.61 -24.19
C LEU A 774 14.50 32.05 -23.77
N GLY A 775 15.45 32.99 -23.89
CA GLY A 775 15.23 34.40 -23.56
C GLY A 775 15.28 34.66 -22.06
N ILE A 776 16.12 33.90 -21.35
CA ILE A 776 16.25 33.94 -19.89
C ILE A 776 17.71 34.21 -19.49
N SER A 777 17.91 34.68 -18.26
CA SER A 777 19.25 34.95 -17.72
C SER A 777 20.05 33.65 -17.50
N PRO A 778 21.39 33.64 -17.66
CA PRO A 778 22.25 32.53 -17.24
C PRO A 778 22.18 32.19 -15.74
N TYR A 779 21.61 33.09 -14.93
CA TYR A 779 21.37 32.92 -13.50
C TYR A 779 19.90 32.57 -13.19
N ALA A 780 19.08 32.32 -14.20
CA ALA A 780 17.66 31.99 -14.02
C ALA A 780 17.51 30.75 -13.13
N SER A 781 16.55 30.83 -12.22
CA SER A 781 16.10 29.71 -11.39
C SER A 781 15.49 28.61 -12.26
N GLU A 782 15.39 27.38 -11.73
CA GLU A 782 14.78 26.28 -12.49
C GLU A 782 13.31 26.60 -12.84
N GLU A 783 12.58 27.23 -11.93
CA GLU A 783 11.20 27.67 -12.19
C GLU A 783 11.10 28.64 -13.36
N GLU A 784 12.03 29.59 -13.50
CA GLU A 784 12.07 30.53 -14.64
C GLU A 784 12.42 29.83 -15.96
N ILE A 785 13.30 28.83 -15.93
CA ILE A 785 13.65 28.03 -17.12
C ILE A 785 12.43 27.23 -17.60
N TRP A 786 11.69 26.61 -16.66
CA TRP A 786 10.48 25.85 -16.96
C TRP A 786 9.33 26.74 -17.43
N ALA A 787 9.11 27.88 -16.78
CA ALA A 787 8.10 28.85 -17.16
C ALA A 787 8.35 29.39 -18.57
N SER A 788 9.60 29.74 -18.89
CA SER A 788 10.01 30.20 -20.22
C SER A 788 9.79 29.14 -21.30
N ARG A 789 10.15 27.87 -21.04
CA ARG A 789 9.89 26.77 -21.98
C ARG A 789 8.40 26.61 -22.26
N ASN A 790 7.57 26.55 -21.23
CA ASN A 790 6.13 26.33 -21.38
C ASN A 790 5.46 27.50 -22.13
N PHE A 791 5.81 28.73 -21.78
CA PHE A 791 5.34 29.93 -22.48
C PHE A 791 5.71 29.93 -23.98
N LEU A 792 6.96 29.57 -24.31
CA LEU A 792 7.39 29.52 -25.71
C LEU A 792 6.73 28.35 -26.48
N LEU A 793 6.53 27.19 -25.86
CA LEU A 793 5.85 26.07 -26.53
C LEU A 793 4.37 26.36 -26.79
N GLU A 794 3.72 27.12 -25.92
CA GLU A 794 2.36 27.59 -26.10
C GLU A 794 2.28 28.66 -27.21
N GLN A 795 3.21 29.61 -27.23
CA GLN A 795 3.26 30.69 -28.22
C GLN A 795 3.58 30.21 -29.65
N TYR A 796 4.40 29.17 -29.79
CA TYR A 796 4.82 28.62 -31.09
C TYR A 796 4.23 27.23 -31.36
N ALA A 797 3.07 26.94 -30.76
CA ALA A 797 2.35 25.69 -30.97
C ALA A 797 1.95 25.53 -32.44
N GLY A 798 2.23 24.35 -33.01
CA GLY A 798 1.88 24.02 -34.39
C GLY A 798 3.02 24.15 -35.41
N HIS A 799 4.21 24.65 -35.02
CA HIS A 799 5.41 24.60 -35.87
C HIS A 799 6.47 23.67 -35.24
N GLU A 800 6.49 22.42 -35.70
CA GLU A 800 7.28 21.31 -35.13
C GLU A 800 8.77 21.67 -34.93
N ARG A 801 9.40 22.26 -35.94
CA ARG A 801 10.81 22.66 -35.90
C ARG A 801 11.11 23.76 -34.86
N SER A 802 10.11 24.55 -34.51
CA SER A 802 10.21 25.56 -33.45
C SER A 802 10.11 24.91 -32.07
N GLN A 803 9.21 23.94 -31.91
CA GLN A 803 9.06 23.19 -30.66
C GLN A 803 10.33 22.37 -30.35
N GLU A 804 10.87 21.63 -31.33
CA GLU A 804 12.12 20.89 -31.18
C GLU A 804 13.30 21.79 -30.77
N SER A 805 13.37 23.01 -31.30
CA SER A 805 14.45 23.94 -31.00
C SER A 805 14.38 24.50 -29.57
N ILE A 806 13.16 24.72 -29.07
CA ILE A 806 12.87 25.17 -27.69
C ILE A 806 13.19 24.02 -26.72
N GLU A 807 12.71 22.81 -27.00
CA GLU A 807 12.97 21.64 -26.17
C GLU A 807 14.45 21.27 -26.14
N GLY A 808 15.14 21.32 -27.28
CA GLY A 808 16.58 21.04 -27.33
C GLY A 808 17.46 22.06 -26.58
N ALA A 809 17.01 23.31 -26.41
CA ALA A 809 17.70 24.27 -25.52
C ALA A 809 17.41 23.98 -24.05
N PHE A 810 16.17 23.65 -23.72
CA PHE A 810 15.75 23.28 -22.37
C PHE A 810 16.50 22.05 -21.84
N GLU A 811 16.61 20.98 -22.65
CA GLU A 811 17.36 19.77 -22.29
C GLU A 811 18.84 20.04 -22.00
N LYS A 812 19.48 20.91 -22.78
CA LYS A 812 20.88 21.31 -22.55
C LYS A 812 21.06 22.01 -21.20
N LEU A 813 20.12 22.87 -20.80
CA LEU A 813 20.15 23.52 -19.49
C LEU A 813 19.97 22.51 -18.37
N LEU A 814 19.00 21.60 -18.52
CA LEU A 814 18.70 20.57 -17.53
C LEU A 814 19.90 19.64 -17.30
N MET A 815 20.55 19.20 -18.38
CA MET A 815 21.77 18.37 -18.30
C MET A 815 22.92 19.11 -17.63
N SER A 816 23.08 20.41 -17.87
CA SER A 816 24.11 21.22 -17.21
C SER A 816 23.87 21.38 -15.71
N SER A 817 22.60 21.55 -15.27
CA SER A 817 22.18 21.54 -13.85
C SER A 817 22.50 20.19 -13.18
N PHE A 818 22.18 19.08 -13.86
CA PHE A 818 22.48 17.73 -13.39
C PHE A 818 23.99 17.48 -13.21
N VAL A 819 24.83 17.91 -14.15
CA VAL A 819 26.30 17.80 -14.04
C VAL A 819 26.85 18.65 -12.89
N LYS A 820 26.29 19.84 -12.67
CA LYS A 820 26.67 20.72 -11.54
C LYS A 820 26.30 20.09 -10.18
N ARG A 821 25.13 19.46 -10.07
CA ARG A 821 24.69 18.68 -8.88
C ARG A 821 25.57 17.45 -8.61
N LYS A 822 26.07 16.81 -9.67
CA LYS A 822 27.01 15.67 -9.53
C LYS A 822 28.37 16.09 -8.98
N LYS A 823 28.86 17.31 -9.30
CA LYS A 823 30.10 17.87 -8.73
C LYS A 823 29.94 18.35 -7.28
N THR A 824 28.76 18.82 -6.86
CA THR A 824 28.49 19.24 -5.47
C THR A 824 28.21 18.08 -4.51
N LYS A 825 27.71 16.93 -5.01
CA LYS A 825 27.47 15.73 -4.20
C LYS A 825 28.71 14.88 -3.89
N ILE A 826 29.86 15.14 -4.49
CA ILE A 826 31.12 14.46 -4.15
C ILE A 826 31.97 15.37 -3.27
N ASN A 827 31.55 15.54 -2.01
CA ASN A 827 32.47 15.96 -0.95
C ASN A 827 32.69 14.78 0.01
N LEU A 828 33.30 13.72 -0.54
CA LEU A 828 33.68 12.50 0.19
C LEU A 828 34.74 12.79 1.28
N LYS A 829 35.45 13.91 1.13
CA LYS A 829 36.58 14.33 1.98
C LYS A 829 36.16 14.60 3.43
N THR A 830 34.99 15.18 3.66
CA THR A 830 34.50 15.53 5.01
C THR A 830 33.97 14.32 5.79
N ARG A 831 33.35 13.35 5.12
CA ARG A 831 32.84 12.12 5.76
C ARG A 831 33.94 11.11 6.09
N LEU A 832 34.98 11.02 5.27
CA LEU A 832 36.14 10.15 5.53
C LEU A 832 37.02 10.70 6.66
N LYS A 833 37.27 12.01 6.69
CA LYS A 833 38.13 12.63 7.72
C LYS A 833 37.58 12.42 9.14
N LYS A 834 36.25 12.47 9.31
CA LYS A 834 35.57 12.29 10.60
C LYS A 834 35.62 10.84 11.12
N LYS A 835 35.58 9.83 10.23
CA LYS A 835 35.71 8.41 10.61
C LYS A 835 37.14 7.97 10.92
N VAL A 836 38.14 8.65 10.35
CA VAL A 836 39.57 8.34 10.59
C VAL A 836 40.04 8.85 11.96
N GLU A 837 39.47 9.95 12.47
CA GLU A 837 39.79 10.48 13.80
C GLU A 837 39.35 9.55 14.95
N GLU A 838 38.32 8.72 14.74
CA GLU A 838 37.74 7.82 15.75
C GLU A 838 38.32 6.38 15.73
N SER A 839 39.34 6.10 14.90
CA SER A 839 39.88 4.75 14.72
C SER A 839 41.01 4.35 15.70
N PRO A 840 41.18 3.06 16.05
CA PRO A 840 42.25 2.56 16.93
C PRO A 840 43.67 2.91 16.45
N PRO A 841 44.68 3.06 17.35
CA PRO A 841 46.02 3.54 17.00
C PRO A 841 46.73 2.71 15.91
N TRP A 842 46.57 1.37 15.94
CA TRP A 842 47.16 0.48 14.93
C TRP A 842 46.49 0.64 13.56
N LEU A 843 45.19 0.97 13.51
CA LEU A 843 44.45 1.22 12.27
C LEU A 843 44.78 2.59 11.69
N LYS A 844 45.02 3.60 12.55
CA LYS A 844 45.57 4.90 12.13
C LYS A 844 46.97 4.75 11.53
N ALA A 845 47.85 3.98 12.18
CA ALA A 845 49.18 3.68 11.65
C ALA A 845 49.11 2.94 10.30
N LEU A 846 48.17 2.01 10.13
CA LEU A 846 47.98 1.26 8.88
C LEU A 846 47.40 2.14 7.76
N LEU A 847 46.45 3.03 8.07
CA LEU A 847 45.90 4.02 7.13
C LEU A 847 46.93 5.08 6.73
N ASP A 848 47.92 5.36 7.59
CA ASP A 848 49.03 6.24 7.25
C ASP A 848 49.96 5.66 6.18
N PHE A 849 49.96 4.34 5.96
CA PHE A 849 50.68 3.70 4.84
C PHE A 849 49.86 3.64 3.55
N VAL A 850 48.58 4.03 3.57
CA VAL A 850 47.66 3.90 2.42
C VAL A 850 47.37 5.26 1.77
N GLU A 851 47.59 5.37 0.47
CA GLU A 851 47.21 6.49 -0.38
C GLU A 851 45.98 6.14 -1.21
N MET A 852 45.09 7.12 -1.43
CA MET A 852 43.96 7.01 -2.36
C MET A 852 44.30 7.75 -3.66
N PRO A 853 44.85 7.08 -4.69
CA PRO A 853 45.21 7.73 -5.94
C PRO A 853 43.96 8.12 -6.77
N PRO A 854 44.10 8.99 -7.78
CA PRO A 854 43.02 9.31 -8.71
C PRO A 854 42.44 8.06 -9.38
N MET A 855 41.12 8.04 -9.62
CA MET A 855 40.42 6.87 -10.18
C MET A 855 41.00 6.40 -11.52
N ASP A 856 41.48 7.32 -12.36
CA ASP A 856 42.12 6.95 -13.64
C ASP A 856 43.38 6.10 -13.42
N THR A 857 44.19 6.43 -12.41
CA THR A 857 45.38 5.65 -12.03
C THR A 857 44.99 4.25 -11.51
N VAL A 858 43.94 4.16 -10.70
CA VAL A 858 43.41 2.88 -10.20
C VAL A 858 42.96 2.00 -11.37
N PHE A 859 42.17 2.55 -12.29
CA PHE A 859 41.65 1.79 -13.43
C PHE A 859 42.75 1.33 -14.39
N ARG A 860 43.75 2.18 -14.69
CA ARG A 860 44.87 1.80 -15.56
C ARG A 860 45.70 0.66 -14.98
N ARG A 861 46.02 0.72 -13.69
CA ARG A 861 46.79 -0.33 -13.01
C ARG A 861 45.97 -1.60 -12.86
N LEU A 862 44.69 -1.49 -12.50
CA LEU A 862 43.78 -2.64 -12.43
C LEU A 862 43.67 -3.33 -13.79
N PHE A 863 43.52 -2.56 -14.86
CA PHE A 863 43.47 -3.10 -16.21
C PHE A 863 44.74 -3.88 -16.55
N LEU A 864 45.93 -3.36 -16.22
CA LEU A 864 47.19 -4.06 -16.45
C LEU A 864 47.22 -5.42 -15.72
N PHE A 865 46.98 -5.44 -14.40
CA PHE A 865 47.07 -6.68 -13.63
C PHE A 865 45.93 -7.66 -13.93
N ALA A 866 44.74 -7.17 -14.27
CA ALA A 866 43.63 -8.00 -14.76
C ALA A 866 43.93 -8.61 -16.13
N PHE A 867 44.57 -7.84 -17.03
CA PHE A 867 45.03 -8.34 -18.32
C PHE A 867 46.09 -9.42 -18.15
N MET A 868 47.07 -9.23 -17.25
CA MET A 868 48.07 -10.26 -16.93
C MET A 868 47.42 -11.52 -16.34
N GLY A 869 46.42 -11.38 -15.47
CA GLY A 869 45.64 -12.50 -14.95
C GLY A 869 44.87 -13.25 -16.04
N GLY A 870 44.20 -12.53 -16.94
CA GLY A 870 43.50 -13.12 -18.08
C GLY A 870 44.44 -13.84 -19.03
N TRP A 871 45.61 -13.26 -19.33
CA TRP A 871 46.65 -13.88 -20.15
C TRP A 871 47.15 -15.18 -19.50
N SER A 872 47.46 -15.16 -18.20
CA SER A 872 47.90 -16.37 -17.49
C SER A 872 46.85 -17.47 -17.53
N ILE A 873 45.56 -17.14 -17.47
CA ILE A 873 44.46 -18.11 -17.61
C ILE A 873 44.40 -18.68 -19.02
N MET A 874 44.54 -17.84 -20.05
CA MET A 874 44.48 -18.29 -21.45
C MET A 874 45.64 -19.20 -21.84
N ASN A 875 46.82 -18.98 -21.26
CA ASN A 875 48.04 -19.76 -21.54
C ASN A 875 48.34 -20.82 -20.46
N SER A 876 47.34 -21.28 -19.71
CA SER A 876 47.54 -22.20 -18.58
C SER A 876 48.19 -23.54 -18.95
N ALA A 877 48.17 -23.91 -20.24
CA ALA A 877 48.70 -25.17 -20.77
C ALA A 877 50.19 -25.12 -21.21
N GLU A 878 50.79 -23.93 -21.38
CA GLU A 878 52.15 -23.78 -21.91
C GLU A 878 53.05 -23.02 -20.92
N GLY A 879 53.92 -23.74 -20.21
CA GLY A 879 55.07 -23.17 -19.48
C GLY A 879 54.81 -22.46 -18.14
N GLY A 880 53.55 -22.36 -17.67
CA GLY A 880 53.20 -21.74 -16.38
C GLY A 880 53.28 -20.20 -16.37
N PRO A 881 52.75 -19.52 -15.34
CA PRO A 881 52.60 -18.05 -15.34
C PRO A 881 53.90 -17.30 -15.00
N ALA A 882 55.06 -17.98 -14.98
CA ALA A 882 56.30 -17.44 -14.45
C ALA A 882 56.75 -16.15 -15.16
N PHE A 883 56.63 -16.11 -16.49
CA PHE A 883 56.95 -14.92 -17.28
C PHE A 883 55.99 -13.76 -16.96
N GLN A 884 54.70 -14.04 -16.87
CA GLN A 884 53.65 -13.07 -16.55
C GLN A 884 53.81 -12.50 -15.14
N VAL A 885 54.21 -13.33 -14.18
CA VAL A 885 54.57 -12.90 -12.81
C VAL A 885 55.81 -12.01 -12.83
N ALA A 886 56.85 -12.35 -13.57
CA ALA A 886 58.04 -11.51 -13.69
C ALA A 886 57.74 -10.13 -14.29
N VAL A 887 56.92 -10.07 -15.35
CA VAL A 887 56.47 -8.80 -15.96
C VAL A 887 55.60 -8.00 -14.98
N SER A 888 54.71 -8.67 -14.24
CA SER A 888 53.85 -8.03 -13.24
C SER A 888 54.64 -7.45 -12.07
N LEU A 889 55.67 -8.17 -11.62
CA LEU A 889 56.59 -7.70 -10.59
C LEU A 889 57.39 -6.48 -11.09
N ALA A 890 57.92 -6.53 -12.33
CA ALA A 890 58.63 -5.40 -12.92
C ALA A 890 57.72 -4.16 -13.05
N ALA A 891 56.47 -4.34 -13.47
CA ALA A 891 55.49 -3.25 -13.53
C ALA A 891 55.16 -2.69 -12.14
N CYS A 892 54.99 -3.57 -11.14
CA CYS A 892 54.78 -3.17 -9.75
C CYS A 892 55.96 -2.33 -9.22
N VAL A 893 57.20 -2.79 -9.43
CA VAL A 893 58.42 -2.08 -9.03
C VAL A 893 58.54 -0.75 -9.78
N TYR A 894 58.20 -0.71 -11.07
CA TYR A 894 58.18 0.52 -11.85
C TYR A 894 57.23 1.57 -11.25
N PHE A 895 55.98 1.19 -10.97
CA PHE A 895 55.00 2.08 -10.35
C PHE A 895 55.35 2.48 -8.92
N LEU A 896 55.98 1.57 -8.15
CA LEU A 896 56.47 1.87 -6.81
C LEU A 896 57.69 2.80 -6.85
N ASN A 897 58.56 2.68 -7.84
CA ASN A 897 59.72 3.56 -8.01
C ASN A 897 59.26 4.97 -8.46
N GLU A 898 58.23 5.04 -9.30
CA GLU A 898 57.60 6.31 -9.67
C GLU A 898 57.09 7.07 -8.42
N LYS A 899 56.55 6.34 -7.44
CA LYS A 899 56.07 6.90 -6.16
C LYS A 899 57.20 7.20 -5.16
N THR A 900 57.98 6.19 -4.81
CA THR A 900 58.97 6.25 -3.71
C THR A 900 60.27 6.97 -4.11
N LYS A 901 60.49 7.20 -5.41
CA LYS A 901 61.72 7.77 -6.00
C LYS A 901 63.00 7.03 -5.57
N SER A 902 62.89 5.78 -5.14
CA SER A 902 63.99 4.94 -4.67
C SER A 902 63.81 3.52 -5.19
N LEU A 903 64.68 3.14 -6.14
CA LEU A 903 64.61 1.81 -6.75
C LEU A 903 64.80 0.69 -5.73
N GLY A 904 65.69 0.87 -4.74
CA GLY A 904 65.91 -0.10 -3.68
C GLY A 904 64.67 -0.37 -2.83
N ARG A 905 63.95 0.69 -2.42
CA ARG A 905 62.69 0.56 -1.66
C ARG A 905 61.57 -0.02 -2.51
N ALA A 906 61.46 0.41 -3.76
CA ALA A 906 60.47 -0.13 -4.70
C ALA A 906 60.67 -1.62 -4.96
N CYS A 907 61.92 -2.08 -5.13
CA CYS A 907 62.24 -3.50 -5.23
C CYS A 907 61.86 -4.25 -3.96
N LEU A 908 62.25 -3.76 -2.78
CA LEU A 908 61.95 -4.43 -1.51
C LEU A 908 60.44 -4.60 -1.29
N ILE A 909 59.66 -3.54 -1.53
CA ILE A 909 58.19 -3.56 -1.38
C ILE A 909 57.55 -4.45 -2.45
N GLY A 910 58.01 -4.38 -3.70
CA GLY A 910 57.51 -5.21 -4.79
C GLY A 910 57.74 -6.71 -4.55
N PHE A 911 58.96 -7.09 -4.14
CA PHE A 911 59.27 -8.47 -3.76
C PHE A 911 58.49 -8.91 -2.53
N GLY A 912 58.36 -8.04 -1.52
CA GLY A 912 57.52 -8.32 -0.35
C GLY A 912 56.05 -8.56 -0.69
N ALA A 913 55.48 -7.78 -1.60
CA ALA A 913 54.11 -7.97 -2.07
C ALA A 913 53.95 -9.29 -2.83
N LEU A 914 54.93 -9.65 -3.66
CA LEU A 914 54.95 -10.93 -4.37
C LEU A 914 55.02 -12.11 -3.40
N THR A 915 55.92 -12.08 -2.42
CA THR A 915 56.09 -13.18 -1.46
C THR A 915 54.88 -13.34 -0.56
N VAL A 916 54.29 -12.25 -0.08
CA VAL A 916 53.05 -12.29 0.71
C VAL A 916 51.89 -12.82 -0.12
N GLY A 917 51.71 -12.31 -1.35
CA GLY A 917 50.67 -12.79 -2.26
C GLY A 917 50.82 -14.27 -2.60
N TRP A 918 52.05 -14.72 -2.84
CA TRP A 918 52.37 -16.14 -3.07
C TRP A 918 52.05 -17.01 -1.84
N PHE A 919 52.45 -16.57 -0.64
CA PHE A 919 52.20 -17.29 0.60
C PHE A 919 50.70 -17.38 0.90
N CYS A 920 49.98 -16.27 0.80
CA CYS A 920 48.52 -16.24 0.93
C CYS A 920 47.84 -17.15 -0.10
N GLY A 921 48.27 -17.10 -1.36
CA GLY A 921 47.76 -18.00 -2.41
C GLY A 921 48.00 -19.47 -2.06
N SER A 922 49.21 -19.80 -1.59
CA SER A 922 49.58 -21.18 -1.24
C SER A 922 48.80 -21.73 -0.04
N LEU A 923 48.31 -20.86 0.86
CA LEU A 923 47.44 -21.25 1.97
C LEU A 923 45.97 -21.36 1.56
N VAL A 924 45.48 -20.41 0.76
CA VAL A 924 44.04 -20.28 0.46
C VAL A 924 43.61 -21.23 -0.66
N ILE A 925 44.43 -21.37 -1.72
CA ILE A 925 44.05 -22.17 -2.90
C ILE A 925 43.80 -23.65 -2.56
N PRO A 926 44.61 -24.33 -1.72
CA PRO A 926 44.33 -25.72 -1.34
C PRO A 926 43.05 -25.92 -0.51
N MET A 927 42.50 -24.85 0.10
CA MET A 927 41.24 -24.92 0.84
C MET A 927 40.01 -24.85 -0.06
N ILE A 928 40.18 -24.56 -1.36
CA ILE A 928 39.07 -24.49 -2.32
C ILE A 928 38.74 -25.92 -2.77
N PRO A 929 37.48 -26.40 -2.60
CA PRO A 929 37.10 -27.73 -3.05
C PRO A 929 37.32 -27.90 -4.55
N THR A 930 37.90 -29.04 -4.95
CA THR A 930 38.30 -29.32 -6.34
C THR A 930 37.14 -29.24 -7.35
N ALA A 931 35.90 -29.39 -6.90
CA ALA A 931 34.69 -29.19 -7.71
C ALA A 931 34.53 -27.77 -8.27
N PHE A 932 35.18 -26.77 -7.67
CA PHE A 932 35.12 -25.36 -8.10
C PHE A 932 36.35 -24.94 -8.91
N ILE A 933 37.32 -25.83 -9.13
CA ILE A 933 38.54 -25.53 -9.88
C ILE A 933 38.42 -26.16 -11.26
N ASN A 934 38.65 -25.36 -12.31
CA ASN A 934 38.66 -25.87 -13.68
C ASN A 934 39.81 -26.90 -13.83
N PRO A 935 39.58 -28.10 -14.39
CA PRO A 935 40.60 -29.15 -14.50
C PRO A 935 41.89 -28.73 -15.21
N THR A 936 41.85 -27.69 -16.04
CA THR A 936 42.99 -27.16 -16.79
C THR A 936 43.82 -26.11 -16.03
N TRP A 937 43.41 -25.76 -14.81
CA TRP A 937 44.08 -24.75 -14.00
C TRP A 937 45.06 -25.40 -13.03
N THR A 938 46.34 -25.08 -13.18
CA THR A 938 47.38 -25.53 -12.28
C THR A 938 47.34 -24.77 -10.95
N LEU A 939 47.84 -25.38 -9.88
CA LEU A 939 47.98 -24.71 -8.59
C LEU A 939 48.83 -23.43 -8.72
N GLU A 940 49.86 -23.48 -9.56
CA GLU A 940 50.75 -22.34 -9.87
C GLU A 940 50.01 -21.18 -10.54
N LEU A 941 49.06 -21.46 -11.43
CA LEU A 941 48.21 -20.44 -12.03
C LEU A 941 47.37 -19.76 -10.94
N LEU A 942 46.70 -20.55 -10.11
CA LEU A 942 45.81 -20.04 -9.08
C LEU A 942 46.55 -19.21 -8.03
N THR A 943 47.75 -19.64 -7.60
CA THR A 943 48.58 -18.85 -6.68
C THR A 943 49.11 -17.58 -7.35
N SER A 944 49.40 -17.61 -8.65
CA SER A 944 49.83 -16.42 -9.41
C SER A 944 48.72 -15.35 -9.52
N LEU A 945 47.45 -15.77 -9.62
CA LEU A 945 46.31 -14.84 -9.65
C LEU A 945 46.17 -14.07 -8.34
N VAL A 946 46.40 -14.73 -7.21
CA VAL A 946 46.44 -14.08 -5.90
C VAL A 946 47.63 -13.11 -5.82
N ALA A 947 48.80 -13.52 -6.31
CA ALA A 947 49.97 -12.65 -6.35
C ALA A 947 49.74 -11.36 -7.18
N TYR A 948 49.02 -11.42 -8.31
CA TYR A 948 48.69 -10.23 -9.09
C TYR A 948 47.84 -9.23 -8.32
N VAL A 949 46.90 -9.70 -7.49
CA VAL A 949 46.09 -8.83 -6.63
C VAL A 949 46.97 -8.11 -5.62
N PHE A 950 47.91 -8.81 -4.97
CA PHE A 950 48.82 -8.19 -4.00
C PHE A 950 49.79 -7.19 -4.65
N LEU A 951 50.30 -7.49 -5.85
CA LEU A 951 51.12 -6.55 -6.64
C LEU A 951 50.33 -5.31 -7.08
N PHE A 952 49.07 -5.48 -7.49
CA PHE A 952 48.18 -4.36 -7.79
C PHE A 952 47.94 -3.50 -6.55
N LEU A 953 47.58 -4.12 -5.42
CA LEU A 953 47.27 -3.41 -4.19
C LEU A 953 48.49 -2.64 -3.67
N SER A 954 49.67 -3.25 -3.70
CA SER A 954 50.89 -2.63 -3.19
C SER A 954 51.27 -1.41 -4.01
N CYS A 955 51.38 -1.51 -5.33
CA CYS A 955 51.77 -0.37 -6.15
C CYS A 955 50.69 0.73 -6.20
N THR A 956 49.41 0.37 -6.10
CA THR A 956 48.30 1.32 -6.21
C THR A 956 48.03 2.06 -4.92
N PHE A 957 47.98 1.36 -3.79
CA PHE A 957 47.47 1.92 -2.54
C PHE A 957 48.54 2.12 -1.48
N LEU A 958 49.74 1.52 -1.56
CA LEU A 958 50.80 1.89 -0.61
C LEU A 958 51.43 3.24 -0.98
N LYS A 959 51.78 4.01 0.06
CA LYS A 959 52.52 5.28 -0.03
C LYS A 959 53.98 5.07 -0.41
#